data_AF-A0A8C0UXN7-F1
#
_entry.id   AF-A0A8C0UXN7-F1
#
_cell.length_a   1.000
_cell.length_b   1.000
_cell.length_c   1.000
_cell.angle_alpha   90.00
_cell.angle_beta   90.00
_cell.angle_gamma   90.00
#
_symmetry.space_group_name_H-M   'P 1'
#
loop_
_entity.id
_entity.type
_entity.pdbx_description
1 polymer ?
#
loop_
_entity_poly.entity_id
_entity_poly.type
_entity_poly.pdbx_seq_one_letter_code
_entity_poly.pdbx_strand_id
1 'polypeptide(L)'
;MPSPPFLRHFVKLVREFVAQNNTSQIKHVIQILSQEFALSQHPHSRKGGLIGLAACSIALGKDSGLYLKELIEPVLTCFNDADSRLRYYACEALYNIVKVARASVLPHFNVLFDGLSKLAADPDPNVKSGSELLDRLLKDIVTESNQFDLVGFIPLLRERIYSNNQYARQFIISWILVLESVPDINLLDYLPEILDGLFQILGDNSKEIRKMCEVALGEFLKEIKKNPSSVKFAEMANILVIHCQAADDLIQLTAMCWMREFIQLAGRVMLPYSSGILTAVLPCLSYDDRKKNIKEVANVCNQSLMKLVIPEDDEMDEAKPSMTMPAEPTSEESLSKPEAVTTGTLDASGDSSNSGVFTGTSCERIQVTLNLDGIVQVLDYHLSDTSIGMMTRIAVLKWLYHLYIKTPRKMFRHTDSLFPILLRTLSDESDEVILKDLELLAEIASSPAGQTEEGHGPSDGSDVRPGPVELHVPARAGQLNSSSTKGLECSPSTPTMNSYFYKFMINLLKRFSSERKLLETRGAFIIRQLCLLLNAENIFHSMADILLREEDLKFASTMVHTLNTILLTSSELFQLRNQLKDLKTPESRNLFCCLYRSWCHNPVTTVSLCFLTQNYKHAYDLIQKFGDLEVTVDFLTEVDKLVQLIECPIFTYLRLQLLDVKNNPYLIKALYGLLMLLPQSSAFQLLSHRLQCVPNPELMQTTDNTKPSTTFKRTAASNIDYTELLQHFEKVQNKHLEARHQRAGRAEQLDRRVVL
;
A
#
# COMPACT_ATOMS: atom_id res chain seq x y z
N MET A 1 26.94 -59.36 28.34
CA MET A 1 28.27 -59.15 27.73
C MET A 1 28.87 -60.52 27.41
N PRO A 2 29.52 -60.76 26.26
CA PRO A 2 30.38 -61.91 26.11
C PRO A 2 31.56 -61.79 27.09
N SER A 3 32.11 -62.92 27.50
CA SER A 3 33.15 -63.03 28.53
C SER A 3 34.35 -62.08 28.28
N PRO A 4 34.79 -61.28 29.27
CA PRO A 4 35.95 -60.37 29.18
C PRO A 4 37.27 -60.96 28.63
N PRO A 5 37.63 -62.24 28.86
CA PRO A 5 38.92 -62.75 28.41
C PRO A 5 39.05 -62.85 26.88
N PHE A 6 38.03 -63.31 26.15
CA PHE A 6 38.15 -63.51 24.70
C PHE A 6 38.39 -62.20 23.93
N LEU A 7 37.62 -61.16 24.26
CA LEU A 7 37.79 -59.82 23.68
C LEU A 7 39.18 -59.24 23.96
N ARG A 8 39.75 -59.49 25.15
CA ARG A 8 41.12 -59.06 25.48
C ARG A 8 42.18 -59.76 24.63
N HIS A 9 42.03 -61.06 24.38
CA HIS A 9 42.94 -61.81 23.51
C HIS A 9 42.81 -61.36 22.04
N PHE A 10 41.59 -61.14 21.56
CA PHE A 10 41.34 -60.63 20.22
C PHE A 10 41.95 -59.23 20.00
N VAL A 11 41.75 -58.30 20.94
CA VAL A 11 42.36 -56.97 20.89
C VAL A 11 43.89 -57.05 20.90
N LYS A 12 44.47 -57.98 21.68
CA LYS A 12 45.92 -58.21 21.70
C LYS A 12 46.43 -58.69 20.33
N LEU A 13 45.74 -59.64 19.71
CA LEU A 13 46.08 -60.16 18.38
C LEU A 13 46.06 -59.04 17.31
N VAL A 14 45.00 -58.24 17.27
CA VAL A 14 44.91 -57.12 16.30
C VAL A 14 46.03 -56.09 16.55
N ARG A 15 46.38 -55.81 17.82
CA ARG A 15 47.52 -54.93 18.16
C ARG A 15 48.86 -55.51 17.72
N GLU A 16 49.05 -56.83 17.80
CA GLU A 16 50.26 -57.49 17.28
C GLU A 16 50.36 -57.35 15.75
N PHE A 17 49.24 -57.48 15.02
CA PHE A 17 49.22 -57.23 13.58
C PHE A 17 49.51 -55.77 13.22
N VAL A 18 49.01 -54.82 14.01
CA VAL A 18 49.36 -53.39 13.86
C VAL A 18 50.86 -53.17 14.10
N ALA A 19 51.40 -53.72 15.19
CA ALA A 19 52.83 -53.61 15.51
C ALA A 19 53.75 -54.23 14.43
N GLN A 20 53.24 -55.22 13.68
CA GLN A 20 53.93 -55.87 12.56
C GLN A 20 53.63 -55.20 11.20
N ASN A 21 52.85 -54.10 11.16
CA ASN A 21 52.36 -53.47 9.92
C ASN A 21 51.67 -54.45 8.95
N ASN A 22 51.01 -55.48 9.48
CA ASN A 22 50.38 -56.53 8.67
C ASN A 22 48.98 -56.13 8.22
N THR A 23 48.91 -55.17 7.29
CA THR A 23 47.66 -54.59 6.76
C THR A 23 46.76 -55.65 6.09
N SER A 24 47.35 -56.68 5.48
CA SER A 24 46.62 -57.78 4.83
C SER A 24 45.78 -58.59 5.83
N GLN A 25 46.37 -58.96 6.97
CA GLN A 25 45.68 -59.72 8.02
C GLN A 25 44.64 -58.86 8.73
N ILE A 26 44.92 -57.57 8.94
CA ILE A 26 43.94 -56.64 9.51
C ILE A 26 42.69 -56.55 8.61
N LYS A 27 42.87 -56.33 7.30
CA LYS A 27 41.76 -56.30 6.35
C LYS A 27 40.99 -57.61 6.32
N HIS A 28 41.68 -58.75 6.35
CA HIS A 28 41.05 -60.06 6.36
C HIS A 28 40.20 -60.27 7.63
N VAL A 29 40.70 -59.89 8.80
CA VAL A 29 39.95 -59.96 10.06
C VAL A 29 38.70 -59.08 10.02
N ILE A 30 38.82 -57.83 9.54
CA ILE A 30 37.68 -56.92 9.39
C ILE A 30 36.65 -57.51 8.41
N GLN A 31 37.12 -58.10 7.30
CA GLN A 31 36.25 -58.71 6.30
C GLN A 31 35.48 -59.91 6.86
N ILE A 32 36.11 -60.80 7.63
CA ILE A 32 35.43 -61.92 8.30
C ILE A 32 34.37 -61.39 9.27
N LEU A 33 34.75 -60.45 10.15
CA LEU A 33 33.83 -59.87 11.13
C LEU A 33 32.64 -59.16 10.46
N SER A 34 32.87 -58.54 9.32
CA SER A 34 31.85 -57.90 8.49
C SER A 34 30.93 -58.92 7.82
N GLN A 35 31.48 -59.76 6.92
CA GLN A 35 30.71 -60.59 6.00
C GLN A 35 30.14 -61.85 6.66
N GLU A 36 30.91 -62.52 7.51
CA GLU A 36 30.49 -63.80 8.11
C GLU A 36 29.70 -63.61 9.40
N PHE A 37 29.94 -62.50 10.13
CA PHE A 37 29.32 -62.23 11.43
C PHE A 37 28.31 -61.09 11.39
N ALA A 38 28.72 -59.84 11.16
CA ALA A 38 27.85 -58.66 11.25
C ALA A 38 26.67 -58.73 10.27
N LEU A 39 26.89 -59.30 9.08
CA LEU A 39 25.86 -59.50 8.04
C LEU A 39 25.27 -60.94 8.04
N SER A 40 25.51 -61.73 9.09
CA SER A 40 25.01 -63.09 9.21
C SER A 40 23.48 -63.14 9.31
N GLN A 41 22.88 -64.25 8.89
CA GLN A 41 21.45 -64.53 9.12
C GLN A 41 21.13 -64.73 10.61
N HIS A 42 22.11 -65.15 11.42
CA HIS A 42 21.90 -65.45 12.84
C HIS A 42 22.08 -64.20 13.73
N PRO A 43 21.06 -63.81 14.53
CA PRO A 43 21.12 -62.61 15.38
C PRO A 43 22.30 -62.58 16.38
N HIS A 44 22.66 -63.72 16.96
CA HIS A 44 23.81 -63.81 17.88
C HIS A 44 25.15 -63.63 17.17
N SER A 45 25.27 -64.12 15.94
CA SER A 45 26.46 -63.89 15.09
C SER A 45 26.56 -62.43 14.69
N ARG A 46 25.45 -61.77 14.34
CA ARG A 46 25.42 -60.32 14.07
C ARG A 46 25.90 -59.51 15.28
N LYS A 47 25.38 -59.81 16.46
CA LYS A 47 25.85 -59.20 17.72
C LYS A 47 27.35 -59.42 17.95
N GLY A 48 27.84 -60.63 17.72
CA GLY A 48 29.26 -60.97 17.82
C GLY A 48 30.13 -60.15 16.85
N GLY A 49 29.67 -60.01 15.60
CA GLY A 49 30.32 -59.21 14.57
C GLY A 49 30.40 -57.73 14.93
N LEU A 50 29.30 -57.13 15.38
CA LEU A 50 29.25 -55.72 15.81
C LEU A 50 30.24 -55.43 16.96
N ILE A 51 30.25 -56.29 17.99
CA ILE A 51 31.19 -56.16 19.11
C ILE A 51 32.63 -56.38 18.63
N GLY A 52 32.86 -57.34 17.73
CA GLY A 52 34.16 -57.63 17.14
C GLY A 52 34.72 -56.45 16.33
N LEU A 53 33.90 -55.82 15.49
CA LEU A 53 34.29 -54.64 14.70
C LEU A 53 34.65 -53.46 15.61
N ALA A 54 33.85 -53.19 16.64
CA ALA A 54 34.16 -52.16 17.64
C ALA A 54 35.46 -52.45 18.40
N ALA A 55 35.67 -53.70 18.83
CA ALA A 55 36.91 -54.13 19.48
C ALA A 55 38.13 -54.03 18.54
N CYS A 56 37.95 -54.35 17.26
CA CYS A 56 38.96 -54.18 16.22
C CYS A 56 39.34 -52.70 16.08
N SER A 57 38.36 -51.79 16.01
CA SER A 57 38.64 -50.34 15.97
C SER A 57 39.40 -49.86 17.21
N ILE A 58 39.02 -50.31 18.41
CA ILE A 58 39.74 -50.00 19.67
C ILE A 58 41.18 -50.53 19.65
N ALA A 59 41.41 -51.70 19.05
CA ALA A 59 42.73 -52.29 18.90
C ALA A 59 43.61 -51.52 17.91
N LEU A 60 43.02 -51.05 16.80
CA LEU A 60 43.68 -50.26 15.76
C LEU A 60 44.06 -48.85 16.25
N GLY A 61 43.31 -48.28 17.20
CA GLY A 61 43.61 -46.95 17.71
C GLY A 61 43.54 -45.89 16.60
N LYS A 62 44.59 -45.05 16.47
CA LYS A 62 44.64 -44.01 15.43
C LYS A 62 44.63 -44.57 14.00
N ASP A 63 45.15 -45.79 13.81
CA ASP A 63 45.19 -46.45 12.49
C ASP A 63 43.81 -46.94 12.03
N SER A 64 42.79 -46.87 12.90
CA SER A 64 41.40 -47.15 12.52
C SER A 64 40.92 -46.28 11.37
N GLY A 65 41.47 -45.07 11.23
CA GLY A 65 41.19 -44.14 10.11
C GLY A 65 41.39 -44.77 8.72
N LEU A 66 42.32 -45.70 8.58
CA LEU A 66 42.64 -46.36 7.30
C LEU A 66 41.62 -47.41 6.86
N TYR A 67 40.72 -47.82 7.77
CA TYR A 67 39.78 -48.92 7.57
C TYR A 67 38.33 -48.53 7.87
N LEU A 68 38.04 -47.22 7.95
CA LEU A 68 36.73 -46.73 8.39
C LEU A 68 35.59 -47.16 7.48
N LYS A 69 35.81 -47.19 6.17
CA LYS A 69 34.80 -47.65 5.23
C LYS A 69 34.36 -49.08 5.55
N GLU A 70 35.32 -49.99 5.70
CA GLU A 70 35.07 -51.41 5.99
C GLU A 70 34.52 -51.65 7.40
N LEU A 71 34.84 -50.76 8.36
CA LEU A 71 34.33 -50.84 9.73
C LEU A 71 32.90 -50.27 9.87
N ILE A 72 32.57 -49.19 9.15
CA ILE A 72 31.32 -48.44 9.30
C ILE A 72 30.17 -49.08 8.49
N GLU A 73 30.39 -49.42 7.22
CA GLU A 73 29.32 -49.91 6.32
C GLU A 73 28.53 -51.13 6.87
N PRO A 74 29.18 -52.15 7.47
CA PRO A 74 28.46 -53.30 8.02
C PRO A 74 27.60 -52.92 9.23
N VAL A 75 28.11 -52.00 10.05
CA VAL A 75 27.40 -51.51 11.24
C VAL A 75 26.17 -50.68 10.84
N LEU A 76 26.32 -49.80 9.84
CA LEU A 76 25.20 -49.02 9.29
C LEU A 76 24.12 -49.90 8.68
N THR A 77 24.49 -51.03 8.07
CA THR A 77 23.51 -52.00 7.55
C THR A 77 22.63 -52.55 8.68
N CYS A 78 23.21 -52.80 9.86
CA CYS A 78 22.48 -53.26 11.04
C CYS A 78 21.56 -52.20 11.66
N PHE A 79 21.61 -50.93 11.25
CA PHE A 79 20.66 -49.91 11.73
C PHE A 79 19.25 -50.15 11.22
N ASN A 80 19.09 -50.95 10.16
CA ASN A 80 17.78 -51.35 9.64
C ASN A 80 17.38 -52.78 10.06
N ASP A 81 18.06 -53.36 11.06
CA ASP A 81 17.72 -54.70 11.55
C ASP A 81 16.32 -54.71 12.19
N ALA A 82 15.58 -55.82 12.00
CA ALA A 82 14.26 -55.99 12.59
C ALA A 82 14.31 -56.01 14.13
N ASP A 83 15.37 -56.55 14.75
CA ASP A 83 15.53 -56.57 16.22
C ASP A 83 16.07 -55.24 16.73
N SER A 84 15.27 -54.53 17.55
CA SER A 84 15.66 -53.25 18.14
C SER A 84 16.90 -53.36 19.03
N ARG A 85 17.15 -54.52 19.65
CA ARG A 85 18.37 -54.74 20.43
C ARG A 85 19.60 -54.78 19.54
N LEU A 86 19.49 -55.34 18.33
CA LEU A 86 20.60 -55.31 17.37
C LEU A 86 20.86 -53.90 16.84
N ARG A 87 19.81 -53.12 16.58
CA ARG A 87 19.97 -51.69 16.23
C ARG A 87 20.67 -50.92 17.35
N TYR A 88 20.30 -51.15 18.61
CA TYR A 88 20.98 -50.59 19.78
C TYR A 88 22.47 -51.00 19.85
N TYR A 89 22.78 -52.29 19.68
CA TYR A 89 24.17 -52.77 19.69
C TYR A 89 24.98 -52.23 18.51
N ALA A 90 24.35 -52.04 17.36
CA ALA A 90 24.99 -51.43 16.20
C ALA A 90 25.33 -49.96 16.51
N CYS A 91 24.42 -49.23 17.15
CA CYS A 91 24.67 -47.86 17.61
C CYS A 91 25.84 -47.80 18.61
N GLU A 92 25.87 -48.69 19.59
CA GLU A 92 26.97 -48.80 20.56
C GLU A 92 28.31 -49.15 19.88
N ALA A 93 28.29 -50.06 18.91
CA ALA A 93 29.47 -50.41 18.12
C ALA A 93 29.98 -49.19 17.33
N LEU A 94 29.08 -48.46 16.65
CA LEU A 94 29.44 -47.27 15.89
C LEU A 94 29.97 -46.15 16.80
N TYR A 95 29.36 -45.92 17.96
CA TYR A 95 29.88 -45.01 18.98
C TYR A 95 31.33 -45.32 19.34
N ASN A 96 31.66 -46.59 19.58
CA ASN A 96 33.03 -46.97 19.91
C ASN A 96 34.00 -46.78 18.75
N ILE A 97 33.58 -47.06 17.51
CA ILE A 97 34.39 -46.81 16.30
C ILE A 97 34.67 -45.31 16.15
N VAL A 98 33.61 -44.49 16.19
CA VAL A 98 33.70 -43.02 16.07
C VAL A 98 34.53 -42.41 17.21
N LYS A 99 34.37 -42.92 18.43
CA LYS A 99 35.12 -42.46 19.61
C LYS A 99 36.63 -42.63 19.44
N VAL A 100 37.05 -43.72 18.79
CA VAL A 100 38.47 -44.01 18.56
C VAL A 100 39.00 -43.23 17.36
N ALA A 101 38.23 -43.14 16.28
CA ALA A 101 38.66 -42.53 15.02
C ALA A 101 38.64 -40.98 15.05
N ARG A 102 37.81 -40.36 15.90
CA ARG A 102 37.68 -38.90 16.07
C ARG A 102 37.52 -38.19 14.71
N ALA A 103 38.29 -37.13 14.44
CA ALA A 103 38.18 -36.34 13.21
C ALA A 103 38.37 -37.16 11.91
N SER A 104 39.00 -38.33 11.98
CA SER A 104 39.17 -39.22 10.82
C SER A 104 37.82 -39.70 10.23
N VAL A 105 36.71 -39.61 10.99
CA VAL A 105 35.38 -40.02 10.51
C VAL A 105 34.68 -38.97 9.66
N LEU A 106 35.17 -37.73 9.62
CA LEU A 106 34.50 -36.62 8.90
C LEU A 106 34.31 -36.87 7.40
N PRO A 107 35.23 -37.52 6.66
CA PRO A 107 34.96 -37.91 5.26
C PRO A 107 33.77 -38.87 5.09
N HIS A 108 33.36 -39.55 6.17
CA HIS A 108 32.20 -40.43 6.22
C HIS A 108 30.99 -39.79 6.90
N PHE A 109 31.03 -38.49 7.22
CA PHE A 109 30.01 -37.82 8.01
C PHE A 109 28.61 -38.00 7.42
N ASN A 110 28.42 -37.82 6.11
CA ASN A 110 27.09 -37.89 5.49
C ASN A 110 26.40 -39.25 5.69
N VAL A 111 27.13 -40.36 5.55
CA VAL A 111 26.58 -41.70 5.79
C VAL A 111 26.34 -41.98 7.26
N LEU A 112 27.19 -41.44 8.14
CA LEU A 112 27.01 -41.52 9.59
C LEU A 112 25.78 -40.73 10.05
N PHE A 113 25.61 -39.51 9.54
CA PHE A 113 24.47 -38.65 9.79
C PHE A 113 23.18 -39.28 9.28
N ASP A 114 23.16 -39.82 8.06
CA ASP A 114 22.00 -40.54 7.53
C ASP A 114 21.59 -41.70 8.44
N GLY A 115 22.55 -42.55 8.82
CA GLY A 115 22.31 -43.65 9.74
C GLY A 115 21.80 -43.19 11.11
N LEU A 116 22.46 -42.19 11.69
CA LEU A 116 22.10 -41.64 12.99
C LEU A 116 20.71 -40.99 12.97
N SER A 117 20.34 -40.28 11.90
CA SER A 117 19.02 -39.66 11.78
C SER A 117 17.88 -40.67 11.81
N LYS A 118 18.12 -41.90 11.29
CA LYS A 118 17.17 -43.02 11.37
C LYS A 118 17.04 -43.54 12.80
N LEU A 119 18.15 -43.67 13.51
CA LEU A 119 18.16 -44.12 14.91
C LEU A 119 17.53 -43.10 15.87
N ALA A 120 17.76 -41.80 15.64
CA ALA A 120 17.15 -40.72 16.41
C ALA A 120 15.62 -40.71 16.26
N ALA A 121 15.11 -41.21 15.12
CA ALA A 121 13.71 -41.35 14.81
C ALA A 121 13.16 -42.78 15.00
N ASP A 122 13.90 -43.67 15.66
CA ASP A 122 13.54 -45.09 15.81
C ASP A 122 12.24 -45.26 16.64
N PRO A 123 11.38 -46.24 16.29
CA PRO A 123 10.19 -46.55 17.10
C PRO A 123 10.53 -47.03 18.51
N ASP A 124 11.69 -47.66 18.74
CA ASP A 124 12.11 -48.15 20.06
C ASP A 124 12.78 -47.03 20.90
N PRO A 125 12.24 -46.67 22.07
CA PRO A 125 12.81 -45.63 22.92
C PRO A 125 14.24 -45.91 23.39
N ASN A 126 14.63 -47.18 23.57
CA ASN A 126 15.98 -47.53 24.00
C ASN A 126 16.99 -47.28 22.88
N VAL A 127 16.60 -47.55 21.63
CA VAL A 127 17.45 -47.26 20.46
C VAL A 127 17.64 -45.75 20.32
N LYS A 128 16.56 -44.97 20.44
CA LYS A 128 16.64 -43.49 20.44
C LYS A 128 17.58 -42.97 21.52
N SER A 129 17.38 -43.37 22.77
CA SER A 129 18.24 -42.95 23.88
C SER A 129 19.69 -43.43 23.70
N GLY A 130 19.89 -44.63 23.16
CA GLY A 130 21.22 -45.15 22.82
C GLY A 130 21.94 -44.34 21.73
N SER A 131 21.19 -43.71 20.82
CA SER A 131 21.72 -42.88 19.74
C SER A 131 22.20 -41.50 20.19
N GLU A 132 21.70 -40.98 21.31
CA GLU A 132 22.06 -39.65 21.84
C GLU A 132 23.55 -39.52 22.15
N LEU A 133 24.19 -40.59 22.64
CA LEU A 133 25.63 -40.59 22.93
C LEU A 133 26.47 -40.49 21.65
N LEU A 134 26.05 -41.17 20.58
CA LEU A 134 26.69 -41.09 19.28
C LEU A 134 26.45 -39.72 18.63
N ASP A 135 25.23 -39.21 18.72
CA ASP A 135 24.88 -37.88 18.25
C ASP A 135 25.72 -36.78 18.91
N ARG A 136 25.78 -36.76 20.24
CA ARG A 136 26.62 -35.81 20.97
C ARG A 136 28.09 -35.95 20.59
N LEU A 137 28.60 -37.17 20.49
CA LEU A 137 30.00 -37.41 20.11
C LEU A 137 30.31 -36.89 18.70
N LEU A 138 29.42 -37.10 17.73
CA LEU A 138 29.60 -36.56 16.39
C LEU A 138 29.55 -35.03 16.37
N LYS A 139 28.63 -34.42 17.15
CA LYS A 139 28.58 -32.96 17.34
C LYS A 139 29.90 -32.44 17.92
N ASP A 140 30.42 -33.06 18.97
CA ASP A 140 31.71 -32.70 19.58
C ASP A 140 32.86 -32.79 18.56
N ILE A 141 32.87 -33.83 17.71
CA ILE A 141 33.91 -33.98 16.67
C ILE A 141 33.80 -32.88 15.61
N VAL A 142 32.59 -32.51 15.20
CA VAL A 142 32.35 -31.45 14.23
C VAL A 142 32.73 -30.08 14.80
N THR A 143 32.38 -29.79 16.06
CA THR A 143 32.70 -28.50 16.70
C THR A 143 34.19 -28.35 17.03
N GLU A 144 34.91 -29.44 17.28
CA GLU A 144 36.36 -29.44 17.54
C GLU A 144 37.23 -29.45 16.27
N SER A 145 36.64 -29.61 15.08
CA SER A 145 37.37 -29.79 13.82
C SER A 145 37.08 -28.73 12.78
N ASN A 146 38.13 -28.29 12.08
CA ASN A 146 38.03 -27.38 10.93
C ASN A 146 37.93 -28.11 9.57
N GLN A 147 37.79 -29.43 9.57
CA GLN A 147 37.76 -30.26 8.35
C GLN A 147 36.34 -30.66 7.94
N PHE A 148 35.31 -30.09 8.57
CA PHE A 148 33.93 -30.42 8.28
C PHE A 148 33.54 -29.91 6.88
N ASP A 149 33.17 -30.84 6.00
CA ASP A 149 32.69 -30.52 4.65
C ASP A 149 31.22 -30.09 4.71
N LEU A 150 31.00 -28.80 5.00
CA LEU A 150 29.66 -28.22 5.01
C LEU A 150 28.99 -28.37 3.63
N VAL A 151 29.72 -28.10 2.54
CA VAL A 151 29.19 -28.12 1.17
C VAL A 151 28.61 -29.50 0.84
N GLY A 152 29.33 -30.56 1.16
CA GLY A 152 28.87 -31.94 0.97
C GLY A 152 27.68 -32.33 1.87
N PHE A 153 27.49 -31.66 3.00
CA PHE A 153 26.40 -31.94 3.94
C PHE A 153 25.07 -31.27 3.57
N ILE A 154 25.10 -30.05 3.01
CA ILE A 154 23.90 -29.25 2.72
C ILE A 154 22.82 -30.00 1.93
N PRO A 155 23.11 -30.79 0.87
CA PRO A 155 22.09 -31.54 0.15
C PRO A 155 21.28 -32.50 1.05
N LEU A 156 21.95 -33.14 2.01
CA LEU A 156 21.30 -34.05 2.96
C LEU A 156 20.43 -33.28 3.96
N LEU A 157 20.92 -32.13 4.45
CA LEU A 157 20.14 -31.25 5.32
C LEU A 157 18.87 -30.75 4.63
N ARG A 158 19.00 -30.28 3.37
CA ARG A 158 17.91 -29.78 2.54
C ARG A 158 16.83 -30.83 2.30
N GLU A 159 17.19 -32.09 2.10
CA GLU A 159 16.22 -33.19 1.97
C GLU A 159 15.49 -33.46 3.30
N ARG A 160 16.25 -33.51 4.41
CA ARG A 160 15.73 -34.02 5.69
C ARG A 160 14.92 -33.01 6.50
N ILE A 161 15.07 -31.72 6.21
CA ILE A 161 14.31 -30.67 6.90
C ILE A 161 12.80 -30.82 6.71
N TYR A 162 12.37 -31.44 5.61
CA TYR A 162 10.96 -31.70 5.28
C TYR A 162 10.41 -33.02 5.86
N SER A 163 11.09 -33.62 6.84
CA SER A 163 10.64 -34.88 7.44
C SER A 163 9.32 -34.74 8.20
N ASN A 164 8.43 -35.72 8.01
CA ASN A 164 7.16 -35.81 8.74
C ASN A 164 7.30 -36.34 10.17
N ASN A 165 8.46 -36.90 10.54
CA ASN A 165 8.70 -37.45 11.87
C ASN A 165 9.18 -36.36 12.84
N GLN A 166 8.48 -36.18 13.97
CA GLN A 166 8.81 -35.16 14.99
C GLN A 166 10.25 -35.30 15.52
N TYR A 167 10.73 -36.52 15.75
CA TYR A 167 12.06 -36.76 16.29
C TYR A 167 13.14 -36.46 15.24
N ALA A 168 12.85 -36.75 13.97
CA ALA A 168 13.73 -36.36 12.87
C ALA A 168 13.83 -34.83 12.76
N ARG A 169 12.71 -34.09 12.86
CA ARG A 169 12.73 -32.61 12.85
C ARG A 169 13.50 -32.04 14.04
N GLN A 170 13.30 -32.58 15.24
CA GLN A 170 14.06 -32.21 16.43
C GLN A 170 15.56 -32.45 16.24
N PHE A 171 15.93 -33.60 15.68
CA PHE A 171 17.31 -33.94 15.35
C PHE A 171 17.91 -32.94 14.35
N ILE A 172 17.21 -32.63 13.27
CA ILE A 172 17.67 -31.66 12.26
C ILE A 172 17.88 -30.27 12.87
N ILE A 173 16.92 -29.73 13.63
CA ILE A 173 17.10 -28.42 14.28
C ILE A 173 18.28 -28.44 15.25
N SER A 174 18.45 -29.51 16.01
CA SER A 174 19.57 -29.63 16.94
C SER A 174 20.92 -29.58 16.22
N TRP A 175 21.03 -30.18 15.03
CA TRP A 175 22.23 -30.07 14.21
C TRP A 175 22.44 -28.69 13.60
N ILE A 176 21.38 -28.03 13.13
CA ILE A 176 21.45 -26.65 12.63
C ILE A 176 21.99 -25.71 13.72
N LEU A 177 21.47 -25.81 14.95
CA LEU A 177 21.93 -25.02 16.10
C LEU A 177 23.41 -25.26 16.44
N VAL A 178 23.87 -26.52 16.36
CA VAL A 178 25.29 -26.83 16.61
C VAL A 178 26.16 -26.22 15.53
N LEU A 179 25.79 -26.38 14.26
CA LEU A 179 26.56 -25.86 13.14
C LEU A 179 26.61 -24.32 13.13
N GLU A 180 25.51 -23.64 13.49
CA GLU A 180 25.47 -22.17 13.63
C GLU A 180 26.41 -21.68 14.76
N SER A 181 26.56 -22.47 15.82
CA SER A 181 27.47 -22.11 16.93
C SER A 181 28.96 -22.24 16.61
N VAL A 182 29.33 -22.82 15.46
CA VAL A 182 30.74 -23.00 15.05
C VAL A 182 31.22 -21.78 14.24
N PRO A 183 32.21 -20.99 14.72
CA PRO A 183 32.61 -19.73 14.09
C PRO A 183 33.12 -19.84 12.64
N ASP A 184 33.71 -20.98 12.27
CA ASP A 184 34.29 -21.22 10.95
C ASP A 184 33.26 -21.76 9.93
N ILE A 185 32.02 -22.03 10.36
CA ILE A 185 30.94 -22.58 9.53
C ILE A 185 29.96 -21.46 9.20
N ASN A 186 29.85 -21.12 7.91
CA ASN A 186 28.87 -20.13 7.43
C ASN A 186 27.61 -20.83 6.89
N LEU A 187 26.59 -20.99 7.73
CA LEU A 187 25.28 -21.51 7.28
C LEU A 187 24.43 -20.46 6.54
N LEU A 188 24.74 -19.17 6.68
CA LEU A 188 23.97 -18.09 6.11
C LEU A 188 23.93 -18.14 4.57
N ASP A 189 25.01 -18.60 3.94
CA ASP A 189 25.11 -18.76 2.48
C ASP A 189 24.11 -19.77 1.89
N TYR A 190 23.65 -20.71 2.73
CA TYR A 190 22.72 -21.79 2.40
C TYR A 190 21.32 -21.58 2.99
N LEU A 191 21.12 -20.52 3.78
CA LEU A 191 19.83 -20.20 4.36
C LEU A 191 18.68 -20.15 3.34
N PRO A 192 18.84 -19.62 2.09
CA PRO A 192 17.78 -19.65 1.09
C PRO A 192 17.22 -21.04 0.79
N GLU A 193 18.03 -22.09 0.96
CA GLU A 193 17.64 -23.47 0.66
C GLU A 193 16.92 -24.17 1.81
N ILE A 194 17.12 -23.69 3.05
CA ILE A 194 16.61 -24.34 4.27
C ILE A 194 15.56 -23.50 5.00
N LEU A 195 15.44 -22.19 4.70
CA LEU A 195 14.55 -21.28 5.41
C LEU A 195 13.09 -21.72 5.36
N ASP A 196 12.61 -22.15 4.20
CA ASP A 196 11.23 -22.66 4.06
C ASP A 196 10.99 -23.88 4.97
N GLY A 197 11.92 -24.84 4.96
CA GLY A 197 11.88 -25.99 5.85
C GLY A 197 11.85 -25.61 7.33
N LEU A 198 12.64 -24.63 7.76
CA LEU A 198 12.60 -24.13 9.14
C LEU A 198 11.22 -23.56 9.51
N PHE A 199 10.61 -22.76 8.64
CA PHE A 199 9.25 -22.27 8.89
C PHE A 199 8.20 -23.39 8.91
N GLN A 200 8.38 -24.46 8.13
CA GLN A 200 7.52 -25.64 8.23
C GLN A 200 7.70 -26.36 9.58
N ILE A 201 8.93 -26.50 10.09
CA ILE A 201 9.16 -27.11 11.40
C ILE A 201 8.65 -26.21 12.54
N LEU A 202 8.64 -24.89 12.38
CA LEU A 202 8.04 -23.97 13.35
C LEU A 202 6.55 -24.26 13.60
N GLY A 203 5.86 -24.85 12.62
CA GLY A 203 4.49 -25.34 12.74
C GLY A 203 4.31 -26.70 13.41
N ASP A 204 5.37 -27.31 13.96
CA ASP A 204 5.29 -28.62 14.62
C ASP A 204 4.32 -28.60 15.81
N ASN A 205 3.58 -29.68 16.04
CA ASN A 205 2.70 -29.84 17.19
C ASN A 205 3.45 -29.84 18.54
N SER A 206 4.71 -30.26 18.56
CA SER A 206 5.55 -30.29 19.76
C SER A 206 6.05 -28.89 20.15
N LYS A 207 5.67 -28.45 21.36
CA LYS A 207 6.10 -27.15 21.93
C LYS A 207 7.62 -27.03 22.05
N GLU A 208 8.31 -28.12 22.35
CA GLU A 208 9.76 -28.13 22.48
C GLU A 208 10.43 -27.90 21.13
N ILE A 209 9.96 -28.60 20.08
CA ILE A 209 10.47 -28.45 18.72
C ILE A 209 10.24 -27.03 18.20
N ARG A 210 9.04 -26.48 18.43
CA ARG A 210 8.74 -25.07 18.08
C ARG A 210 9.72 -24.12 18.75
N LYS A 211 9.94 -24.26 20.07
CA LYS A 211 10.89 -23.42 20.81
C LYS A 211 12.32 -23.56 20.29
N MET A 212 12.77 -24.78 19.96
CA MET A 212 14.09 -24.98 19.35
C MET A 212 14.19 -24.29 17.99
N CYS A 213 13.15 -24.37 17.17
CA CYS A 213 13.09 -23.72 15.87
C CYS A 213 13.05 -22.19 15.97
N GLU A 214 12.30 -21.65 16.93
CA GLU A 214 12.26 -20.20 17.23
C GLU A 214 13.66 -19.69 17.61
N VAL A 215 14.42 -20.44 18.43
CA VAL A 215 15.80 -20.10 18.78
C VAL A 215 16.69 -20.12 17.54
N ALA A 216 16.61 -21.15 16.70
CA ALA A 216 17.41 -21.25 15.48
C ALA A 216 17.14 -20.09 14.52
N LEU A 217 15.86 -19.78 14.26
CA LEU A 217 15.47 -18.61 13.45
C LEU A 217 15.92 -17.29 14.11
N GLY A 218 15.88 -17.19 15.44
CA GLY A 218 16.35 -16.03 16.18
C GLY A 218 17.85 -15.76 15.99
N GLU A 219 18.69 -16.80 16.06
CA GLU A 219 20.14 -16.66 15.84
C GLU A 219 20.47 -16.30 14.38
N PHE A 220 19.84 -16.94 13.38
CA PHE A 220 20.00 -16.53 11.98
C PHE A 220 19.62 -15.07 11.75
N LEU A 221 18.50 -14.61 12.31
CA LEU A 221 18.08 -13.22 12.16
C LEU A 221 19.06 -12.24 12.83
N LYS A 222 19.65 -12.63 13.97
CA LYS A 222 20.68 -11.86 14.66
C LYS A 222 21.98 -11.80 13.86
N GLU A 223 22.36 -12.89 13.21
CA GLU A 223 23.51 -12.93 12.29
C GLU A 223 23.28 -12.05 11.05
N ILE A 224 22.10 -12.12 10.44
CA ILE A 224 21.69 -11.25 9.31
C ILE A 224 21.82 -9.77 9.68
N LYS A 225 21.38 -9.38 10.90
CA LYS A 225 21.51 -8.00 11.38
C LYS A 225 22.96 -7.57 11.59
N LYS A 226 23.84 -8.50 11.96
CA LYS A 226 25.27 -8.24 12.18
C LYS A 226 26.01 -8.06 10.86
N ASN A 227 25.71 -8.90 9.87
CA ASN A 227 26.40 -8.96 8.58
C ASN A 227 25.42 -8.89 7.39
N PRO A 228 24.69 -7.77 7.20
CA PRO A 228 23.64 -7.70 6.18
C PRO A 228 24.19 -7.75 4.74
N SER A 229 25.45 -7.36 4.50
CA SER A 229 26.03 -7.28 3.16
C SER A 229 26.27 -8.63 2.48
N SER A 230 26.40 -9.72 3.24
CA SER A 230 26.57 -11.08 2.71
C SER A 230 25.26 -11.83 2.50
N VAL A 231 24.12 -11.21 2.84
CA VAL A 231 22.81 -11.89 2.85
C VAL A 231 22.12 -11.80 1.49
N LYS A 232 21.70 -12.96 0.97
CA LYS A 232 20.93 -13.09 -0.26
C LYS A 232 19.44 -12.83 -0.04
N PHE A 233 19.07 -11.60 0.34
CA PHE A 233 17.68 -11.24 0.67
C PHE A 233 16.67 -11.56 -0.44
N ALA A 234 17.07 -11.31 -1.69
CA ALA A 234 16.24 -11.53 -2.89
C ALA A 234 15.76 -12.98 -3.03
N GLU A 235 16.64 -13.96 -2.77
CA GLU A 235 16.32 -15.40 -2.89
C GLU A 235 15.32 -15.87 -1.82
N MET A 236 15.27 -15.18 -0.68
CA MET A 236 14.40 -15.52 0.46
C MET A 236 13.11 -14.71 0.52
N ALA A 237 12.98 -13.64 -0.25
CA ALA A 237 11.84 -12.73 -0.18
C ALA A 237 10.50 -13.45 -0.43
N ASN A 238 10.41 -14.29 -1.47
CA ASN A 238 9.19 -15.03 -1.80
C ASN A 238 8.86 -16.10 -0.75
N ILE A 239 9.86 -16.73 -0.13
CA ILE A 239 9.65 -17.68 0.97
C ILE A 239 8.95 -16.97 2.13
N LEU A 240 9.43 -15.79 2.52
CA LEU A 240 8.81 -15.00 3.58
C LEU A 240 7.40 -14.51 3.19
N VAL A 241 7.16 -14.12 1.93
CA VAL A 241 5.82 -13.74 1.46
C VAL A 241 4.81 -14.87 1.64
N ILE A 242 5.21 -16.12 1.37
CA ILE A 242 4.36 -17.29 1.57
C ILE A 242 4.06 -17.48 3.07
N HIS A 243 5.08 -17.46 3.93
CA HIS A 243 4.90 -17.71 5.37
C HIS A 243 4.21 -16.55 6.12
N CYS A 244 4.29 -15.31 5.62
CA CYS A 244 3.50 -14.18 6.10
C CYS A 244 1.98 -14.38 5.90
N GLN A 245 1.57 -15.32 5.06
CA GLN A 245 0.17 -15.69 4.80
C GLN A 245 -0.22 -17.01 5.49
N ALA A 246 0.65 -17.55 6.35
CA ALA A 246 0.35 -18.78 7.08
C ALA A 246 -0.89 -18.60 7.99
N ALA A 247 -1.68 -19.67 8.13
CA ALA A 247 -2.84 -19.69 9.02
C ALA A 247 -2.44 -19.75 10.51
N ASP A 248 -1.24 -20.28 10.81
CA ASP A 248 -0.68 -20.33 12.15
C ASP A 248 -0.10 -18.96 12.55
N ASP A 249 -0.55 -18.43 13.68
CA ASP A 249 -0.20 -17.09 14.15
C ASP A 249 1.29 -16.95 14.51
N LEU A 250 1.94 -18.02 14.98
CA LEU A 250 3.36 -18.00 15.32
C LEU A 250 4.21 -17.95 14.05
N ILE A 251 3.90 -18.77 13.06
CA ILE A 251 4.57 -18.75 11.75
C ILE A 251 4.37 -17.38 11.10
N GLN A 252 3.13 -16.92 11.01
CA GLN A 252 2.79 -15.63 10.41
C GLN A 252 3.52 -14.47 11.09
N LEU A 253 3.50 -14.41 12.43
CA LEU A 253 4.18 -13.35 13.17
C LEU A 253 5.70 -13.39 12.98
N THR A 254 6.30 -14.58 13.00
CA THR A 254 7.75 -14.75 12.84
C THR A 254 8.18 -14.33 11.44
N ALA A 255 7.47 -14.79 10.40
CA ALA A 255 7.73 -14.40 9.01
C ALA A 255 7.53 -12.89 8.79
N MET A 256 6.49 -12.30 9.40
CA MET A 256 6.24 -10.85 9.32
C MET A 256 7.36 -10.05 10.00
N CYS A 257 7.89 -10.52 11.14
CA CYS A 257 9.05 -9.92 11.79
C CYS A 257 10.30 -9.99 10.90
N TRP A 258 10.55 -11.13 10.26
CA TRP A 258 11.65 -11.28 9.31
C TRP A 258 11.50 -10.35 8.11
N MET A 259 10.30 -10.28 7.52
CA MET A 259 9.99 -9.38 6.41
C MET A 259 10.25 -7.92 6.77
N ARG A 260 9.89 -7.50 7.99
CA ARG A 260 10.20 -6.15 8.50
C ARG A 260 11.70 -5.86 8.46
N GLU A 261 12.51 -6.78 9.01
CA GLU A 261 13.97 -6.62 9.05
C GLU A 261 14.56 -6.64 7.64
N PHE A 262 14.06 -7.49 6.74
CA PHE A 262 14.52 -7.56 5.35
C PHE A 262 14.29 -6.23 4.63
N ILE A 263 13.10 -5.62 4.77
CA ILE A 263 12.81 -4.31 4.19
C ILE A 263 13.74 -3.23 4.77
N GLN A 264 14.03 -3.27 6.07
CA GLN A 264 14.90 -2.28 6.72
C GLN A 264 16.39 -2.43 6.36
N LEU A 265 16.88 -3.66 6.23
CA LEU A 265 18.29 -3.95 5.97
C LEU A 265 18.63 -3.94 4.48
N ALA A 266 17.81 -4.60 3.65
CA ALA A 266 18.04 -4.73 2.22
C ALA A 266 17.57 -3.49 1.43
N GLY A 267 16.69 -2.68 2.04
CA GLY A 267 16.17 -1.46 1.45
C GLY A 267 15.58 -1.71 0.07
N ARG A 268 16.08 -0.97 -0.94
CA ARG A 268 15.52 -1.01 -2.29
C ARG A 268 15.61 -2.39 -2.96
N VAL A 269 16.52 -3.27 -2.54
CA VAL A 269 16.59 -4.67 -3.05
C VAL A 269 15.25 -5.41 -2.91
N MET A 270 14.38 -5.00 -1.98
CA MET A 270 13.05 -5.58 -1.79
C MET A 270 11.98 -5.07 -2.78
N LEU A 271 12.23 -3.99 -3.54
CA LEU A 271 11.23 -3.36 -4.41
C LEU A 271 10.64 -4.29 -5.48
N PRO A 272 11.40 -5.18 -6.15
CA PRO A 272 10.84 -6.12 -7.13
C PRO A 272 9.79 -7.07 -6.53
N TYR A 273 9.83 -7.32 -5.22
CA TYR A 273 8.94 -8.22 -4.49
C TYR A 273 7.74 -7.50 -3.85
N SER A 274 7.61 -6.18 -4.05
CA SER A 274 6.61 -5.35 -3.37
C SER A 274 5.18 -5.84 -3.56
N SER A 275 4.81 -6.33 -4.75
CA SER A 275 3.46 -6.86 -5.01
C SER A 275 3.14 -8.07 -4.12
N GLY A 276 4.07 -9.02 -4.00
CA GLY A 276 3.94 -10.17 -3.12
C GLY A 276 3.91 -9.76 -1.64
N ILE A 277 4.79 -8.82 -1.24
CA ILE A 277 4.82 -8.30 0.12
C ILE A 277 3.49 -7.62 0.47
N LEU A 278 2.95 -6.77 -0.41
CA LEU A 278 1.68 -6.08 -0.19
C LEU A 278 0.50 -7.04 -0.10
N THR A 279 0.49 -8.09 -0.94
CA THR A 279 -0.52 -9.16 -0.89
C THR A 279 -0.57 -9.81 0.50
N ALA A 280 0.60 -10.02 1.12
CA ALA A 280 0.68 -10.60 2.46
C ALA A 280 0.42 -9.58 3.60
N VAL A 281 0.90 -8.34 3.45
CA VAL A 281 0.90 -7.33 4.53
C VAL A 281 -0.43 -6.59 4.66
N LEU A 282 -1.05 -6.19 3.55
CA LEU A 282 -2.23 -5.32 3.56
C LEU A 282 -3.45 -5.91 4.28
N PRO A 283 -3.81 -7.20 4.12
CA PRO A 283 -4.92 -7.80 4.85
C PRO A 283 -4.71 -7.78 6.37
N CYS A 284 -3.47 -7.91 6.83
CA CYS A 284 -3.11 -7.95 8.25
C CYS A 284 -3.36 -6.62 8.99
N LEU A 285 -3.48 -5.51 8.26
CA LEU A 285 -3.73 -4.17 8.84
C LEU A 285 -5.13 -4.03 9.45
N SER A 286 -6.07 -4.88 9.00
CA SER A 286 -7.46 -4.89 9.48
C SER A 286 -7.71 -5.93 10.57
N TYR A 287 -6.68 -6.62 11.06
CA TYR A 287 -6.85 -7.56 12.16
C TYR A 287 -7.38 -6.90 13.44
N ASP A 288 -8.09 -7.69 14.23
CA ASP A 288 -8.62 -7.31 15.54
C ASP A 288 -7.54 -7.40 16.62
N ASP A 289 -7.92 -7.12 17.87
CA ASP A 289 -7.00 -7.13 19.00
C ASP A 289 -6.41 -8.52 19.31
N ARG A 290 -7.02 -9.61 18.80
CA ARG A 290 -6.48 -10.97 19.02
C ARG A 290 -5.17 -11.17 18.28
N LYS A 291 -5.02 -10.54 17.11
CA LYS A 291 -3.79 -10.58 16.29
C LYS A 291 -3.05 -9.23 16.29
N LYS A 292 -3.13 -8.49 17.41
CA LYS A 292 -2.52 -7.15 17.55
C LYS A 292 -1.03 -7.11 17.19
N ASN A 293 -0.24 -8.08 17.65
CA ASN A 293 1.20 -8.11 17.37
C ASN A 293 1.47 -8.20 15.86
N ILE A 294 0.73 -9.05 15.14
CA ILE A 294 0.87 -9.21 13.69
C ILE A 294 0.49 -7.91 12.97
N LYS A 295 -0.62 -7.28 13.40
CA LYS A 295 -1.06 -5.97 12.89
C LYS A 295 -0.02 -4.88 13.09
N GLU A 296 0.61 -4.80 14.26
CA GLU A 296 1.65 -3.79 14.54
C GLU A 296 2.87 -3.97 13.64
N VAL A 297 3.37 -5.21 13.51
CA VAL A 297 4.51 -5.50 12.63
C VAL A 297 4.13 -5.24 11.17
N ALA A 298 2.94 -5.65 10.72
CA ALA A 298 2.45 -5.39 9.37
C ALA A 298 2.36 -3.88 9.07
N ASN A 299 1.93 -3.06 10.03
CA ASN A 299 1.93 -1.59 9.88
C ASN A 299 3.35 -1.04 9.65
N VAL A 300 4.34 -1.53 10.39
CA VAL A 300 5.74 -1.12 10.21
C VAL A 300 6.26 -1.60 8.86
N CYS A 301 6.02 -2.86 8.46
CA CYS A 301 6.38 -3.37 7.13
C CYS A 301 5.80 -2.50 6.02
N ASN A 302 4.51 -2.18 6.10
CA ASN A 302 3.80 -1.36 5.13
C ASN A 302 4.42 0.04 5.00
N GLN A 303 4.69 0.70 6.13
CA GLN A 303 5.30 2.03 6.14
C GLN A 303 6.75 2.03 5.66
N SER A 304 7.53 1.02 6.06
CA SER A 304 8.93 0.87 5.64
C SER A 304 9.02 0.60 4.14
N LEU A 305 8.16 -0.26 3.59
CA LEU A 305 8.13 -0.54 2.15
C LEU A 305 7.75 0.70 1.34
N MET A 306 6.75 1.46 1.79
CA MET A 306 6.33 2.70 1.13
C MET A 306 7.46 3.73 1.06
N LYS A 307 8.27 3.86 2.12
CA LYS A 307 9.41 4.79 2.17
C LYS A 307 10.53 4.47 1.17
N LEU A 308 10.56 3.26 0.61
CA LEU A 308 11.57 2.86 -0.38
C LEU A 308 11.26 3.41 -1.78
N VAL A 309 10.01 3.82 -2.03
CA VAL A 309 9.61 4.44 -3.30
C VAL A 309 10.00 5.92 -3.28
N ILE A 310 10.76 6.34 -4.29
CA ILE A 310 11.32 7.69 -4.39
C ILE A 310 10.99 8.31 -5.76
N PRO A 311 11.07 9.65 -5.91
CA PRO A 311 10.73 10.31 -7.17
C PRO A 311 11.51 9.83 -8.41
N GLU A 312 12.73 9.36 -8.21
CA GLU A 312 13.59 8.80 -9.26
C GLU A 312 13.02 7.50 -9.86
N ASP A 313 12.11 6.81 -9.15
CA ASP A 313 11.38 5.68 -9.70
C ASP A 313 10.42 6.07 -10.84
N ASP A 314 10.13 7.37 -11.03
CA ASP A 314 9.27 7.88 -12.10
C ASP A 314 10.01 8.11 -13.43
N GLU A 315 11.35 8.00 -13.44
CA GLU A 315 12.12 8.13 -14.66
C GLU A 315 11.69 7.04 -15.65
N MET A 316 11.30 7.45 -16.85
CA MET A 316 11.06 6.53 -17.95
C MET A 316 12.40 5.88 -18.29
N ASP A 317 12.42 4.57 -18.52
CA ASP A 317 13.60 3.86 -18.99
C ASP A 317 13.99 4.43 -20.37
N GLU A 318 14.72 5.55 -20.38
CA GLU A 318 15.46 5.94 -21.56
C GLU A 318 16.50 4.84 -21.77
N ALA A 319 16.31 4.09 -22.85
CA ALA A 319 17.29 3.15 -23.35
C ALA A 319 18.62 3.88 -23.55
N LYS A 320 19.49 3.86 -22.53
CA LYS A 320 20.89 4.24 -22.69
C LYS A 320 21.47 3.31 -23.75
N PRO A 321 21.87 3.81 -24.94
CA PRO A 321 22.58 3.00 -25.89
C PRO A 321 23.88 2.59 -25.21
N SER A 322 24.12 1.28 -25.13
CA SER A 322 25.40 0.71 -24.73
C SER A 322 26.51 1.25 -25.64
N MET A 323 27.21 2.30 -25.20
CA MET A 323 28.40 2.77 -25.88
C MET A 323 29.55 1.84 -25.56
N THR A 324 29.92 1.05 -26.57
CA THR A 324 31.16 0.30 -26.71
C THR A 324 32.37 1.20 -26.47
N MET A 325 33.29 0.73 -25.64
CA MET A 325 34.61 1.32 -25.42
C MET A 325 35.48 1.23 -26.68
N PRO A 326 36.35 2.23 -26.93
CA PRO A 326 37.63 2.00 -27.58
C PRO A 326 38.76 1.98 -26.54
N ALA A 327 39.75 1.13 -26.81
CA ALA A 327 40.84 0.68 -25.95
C ALA A 327 41.88 1.75 -25.54
N GLU A 328 42.64 1.39 -24.50
CA GLU A 328 43.79 2.08 -23.87
C GLU A 328 44.90 2.55 -24.85
N PRO A 329 45.87 3.36 -24.38
CA PRO A 329 47.09 2.75 -23.81
C PRO A 329 47.62 3.39 -22.51
N THR A 330 48.00 2.48 -21.60
CA THR A 330 49.10 2.49 -20.61
C THR A 330 50.08 3.68 -20.55
N SER A 331 50.38 4.14 -19.33
CA SER A 331 51.75 4.52 -18.91
C SER A 331 51.89 4.56 -17.38
N GLU A 332 53.07 4.15 -16.94
CA GLU A 332 53.51 3.68 -15.63
C GLU A 332 53.86 4.79 -14.60
N GLU A 333 54.23 4.33 -13.39
CA GLU A 333 55.07 4.98 -12.35
C GLU A 333 54.41 6.12 -11.53
N SER A 334 54.64 6.29 -10.22
CA SER A 334 55.59 5.71 -9.26
C SER A 334 55.18 6.11 -7.82
N LEU A 335 55.78 5.43 -6.84
CA LEU A 335 55.60 5.54 -5.39
C LEU A 335 55.97 6.93 -4.80
N SER A 336 55.31 7.32 -3.70
CA SER A 336 56.01 7.63 -2.42
C SER A 336 55.04 7.92 -1.26
N LYS A 337 55.15 7.09 -0.22
CA LYS A 337 54.81 7.27 1.22
C LYS A 337 55.73 8.35 1.88
N PRO A 338 55.69 8.64 3.20
CA PRO A 338 54.62 8.59 4.24
C PRO A 338 54.70 9.77 5.28
N GLU A 339 53.97 9.62 6.41
CA GLU A 339 54.26 10.17 7.78
C GLU A 339 53.96 11.67 8.05
N ALA A 340 53.56 12.15 9.25
CA ALA A 340 53.28 11.59 10.58
C ALA A 340 52.62 12.68 11.49
N VAL A 341 51.73 12.25 12.39
CA VAL A 341 51.59 12.55 13.84
C VAL A 341 51.64 14.02 14.37
N THR A 342 50.59 14.44 15.11
CA THR A 342 50.58 14.99 16.51
C THR A 342 49.27 15.78 16.79
N THR A 343 48.35 15.26 17.62
CA THR A 343 48.07 15.57 19.07
C THR A 343 47.60 16.99 19.41
N GLY A 344 46.41 17.13 20.02
CA GLY A 344 46.08 18.27 20.89
C GLY A 344 44.60 18.64 21.10
N THR A 345 44.00 18.06 22.15
CA THR A 345 43.03 18.66 23.12
C THR A 345 41.63 19.19 22.74
N LEU A 346 40.63 18.43 23.19
CA LEU A 346 39.40 18.76 23.97
C LEU A 346 38.81 20.19 23.93
N ASP A 347 37.54 20.30 23.51
CA ASP A 347 36.47 20.81 24.40
C ASP A 347 35.05 20.47 23.89
N ALA A 348 34.10 20.54 24.81
CA ALA A 348 32.81 19.85 24.86
C ALA A 348 31.66 20.41 23.98
N SER A 349 30.60 19.60 23.93
CA SER A 349 29.16 19.91 23.78
C SER A 349 28.51 19.86 22.39
N GLY A 350 27.34 19.20 22.33
CA GLY A 350 26.29 19.48 21.35
C GLY A 350 25.84 18.30 20.51
N ASP A 351 24.71 17.72 20.91
CA ASP A 351 23.96 16.65 20.25
C ASP A 351 23.60 16.86 18.77
N SER A 352 23.41 15.71 18.12
CA SER A 352 22.42 15.39 17.07
C SER A 352 22.76 15.55 15.58
N SER A 353 22.60 14.39 14.92
CA SER A 353 22.11 14.19 13.55
C SER A 353 23.09 14.51 12.42
N ASN A 354 23.87 13.49 12.01
CA ASN A 354 24.49 13.52 10.69
C ASN A 354 24.15 12.25 9.89
N SER A 355 23.46 12.50 8.78
CA SER A 355 23.24 11.60 7.65
C SER A 355 24.58 11.16 7.07
N GLY A 356 24.95 9.90 7.30
CA GLY A 356 26.13 9.29 6.71
C GLY A 356 25.85 8.76 5.31
N VAL A 357 26.18 9.57 4.31
CA VAL A 357 26.43 9.12 2.94
C VAL A 357 27.61 8.14 2.97
N PHE A 358 27.41 6.90 2.52
CA PHE A 358 28.50 5.97 2.25
C PHE A 358 28.51 5.59 0.77
N THR A 359 29.50 6.10 0.07
CA THR A 359 29.90 5.72 -1.28
C THR A 359 30.86 4.54 -1.23
N GLY A 360 30.57 3.51 -2.03
CA GLY A 360 31.58 2.84 -2.85
C GLY A 360 32.17 1.53 -2.34
N THR A 361 31.57 0.42 -2.73
CA THR A 361 32.35 -0.76 -3.15
C THR A 361 31.63 -1.41 -4.33
N SER A 362 32.39 -1.66 -5.40
CA SER A 362 31.96 -2.21 -6.67
C SER A 362 31.35 -3.60 -6.50
N CYS A 363 30.03 -3.66 -6.42
CA CYS A 363 29.23 -4.84 -6.73
C CYS A 363 28.34 -4.46 -7.91
N GLU A 364 28.20 -5.34 -8.90
CA GLU A 364 27.32 -5.15 -10.06
C GLU A 364 25.99 -4.53 -9.61
N ARG A 365 25.71 -3.29 -10.03
CA ARG A 365 24.43 -2.64 -9.70
C ARG A 365 23.34 -3.40 -10.44
N ILE A 366 22.73 -4.39 -9.77
CA ILE A 366 21.41 -4.88 -10.15
C ILE A 366 20.54 -3.64 -10.25
N GLN A 367 20.03 -3.35 -11.45
CA GLN A 367 19.10 -2.26 -11.66
C GLN A 367 17.81 -2.65 -10.94
N VAL A 368 17.68 -2.17 -9.70
CA VAL A 368 16.51 -2.42 -8.86
C VAL A 368 15.36 -1.63 -9.46
N THR A 369 14.42 -2.34 -10.10
CA THR A 369 13.23 -1.73 -10.69
C THR A 369 12.01 -1.97 -9.80
N LEU A 370 11.20 -0.92 -9.64
CA LEU A 370 9.90 -1.00 -9.01
C LEU A 370 8.92 -1.69 -9.98
N ASN A 371 8.38 -2.85 -9.59
CA ASN A 371 7.32 -3.51 -10.36
C ASN A 371 5.97 -2.82 -10.11
N LEU A 372 5.75 -1.68 -10.76
CA LEU A 372 4.56 -0.85 -10.56
C LEU A 372 3.28 -1.58 -11.01
N ASP A 373 3.32 -2.30 -12.13
CA ASP A 373 2.17 -3.07 -12.65
C ASP A 373 1.64 -4.05 -11.60
N GLY A 374 2.53 -4.85 -11.01
CA GLY A 374 2.18 -5.82 -9.98
C GLY A 374 1.66 -5.16 -8.70
N ILE A 375 2.21 -4.01 -8.31
CA ILE A 375 1.74 -3.26 -7.13
C ILE A 375 0.32 -2.74 -7.39
N VAL A 376 0.10 -2.08 -8.51
CA VAL A 376 -1.21 -1.52 -8.88
C VAL A 376 -2.27 -2.60 -8.96
N GLN A 377 -1.95 -3.77 -9.54
CA GLN A 377 -2.87 -4.90 -9.60
C GLN A 377 -3.32 -5.38 -8.21
N VAL A 378 -2.40 -5.47 -7.25
CA VAL A 378 -2.71 -5.87 -5.87
C VAL A 378 -3.56 -4.81 -5.15
N LEU A 379 -3.22 -3.54 -5.32
CA LEU A 379 -3.99 -2.42 -4.77
C LEU A 379 -5.40 -2.36 -5.34
N ASP A 380 -5.53 -2.54 -6.66
CA ASP A 380 -6.81 -2.58 -7.37
C ASP A 380 -7.72 -3.72 -6.89
N TYR A 381 -7.13 -4.92 -6.75
CA TYR A 381 -7.82 -6.09 -6.22
C TYR A 381 -8.37 -5.84 -4.82
N HIS A 382 -7.54 -5.33 -3.91
CA HIS A 382 -7.94 -5.05 -2.54
C HIS A 382 -8.96 -3.90 -2.42
N LEU A 383 -8.88 -2.87 -3.27
CA LEU A 383 -9.88 -1.79 -3.25
C LEU A 383 -11.23 -2.23 -3.85
N SER A 384 -11.20 -3.17 -4.79
CA SER A 384 -12.41 -3.69 -5.42
C SER A 384 -13.17 -4.71 -4.58
N ASP A 385 -12.51 -5.33 -3.60
CA ASP A 385 -13.13 -6.29 -2.69
C ASP A 385 -13.91 -5.57 -1.58
N THR A 386 -15.24 -5.66 -1.64
CA THR A 386 -16.14 -5.08 -0.64
C THR A 386 -16.06 -5.75 0.72
N SER A 387 -15.49 -6.96 0.81
CA SER A 387 -15.37 -7.73 2.05
C SER A 387 -14.12 -7.37 2.87
N ILE A 388 -13.19 -6.63 2.28
CA ILE A 388 -11.93 -6.30 2.96
C ILE A 388 -12.15 -5.29 4.09
N GLY A 389 -11.30 -5.35 5.12
CA GLY A 389 -11.43 -4.44 6.26
C GLY A 389 -11.14 -2.97 5.93
N MET A 390 -11.79 -2.07 6.66
CA MET A 390 -11.69 -0.62 6.48
C MET A 390 -10.24 -0.10 6.50
N MET A 391 -9.42 -0.58 7.45
CA MET A 391 -8.01 -0.16 7.58
C MET A 391 -7.17 -0.54 6.36
N THR A 392 -7.50 -1.67 5.73
CA THR A 392 -6.83 -2.11 4.52
C THR A 392 -7.20 -1.22 3.33
N ARG A 393 -8.49 -0.85 3.17
CA ARG A 393 -8.91 0.11 2.13
C ARG A 393 -8.21 1.46 2.29
N ILE A 394 -8.13 1.97 3.52
CA ILE A 394 -7.40 3.21 3.84
C ILE A 394 -5.92 3.08 3.47
N ALA A 395 -5.28 1.95 3.79
CA ALA A 395 -3.88 1.72 3.46
C ALA A 395 -3.64 1.65 1.95
N VAL A 396 -4.55 1.01 1.20
CA VAL A 396 -4.52 0.95 -0.26
C VAL A 396 -4.62 2.35 -0.88
N LEU A 397 -5.57 3.17 -0.42
CA LEU A 397 -5.71 4.57 -0.89
C LEU A 397 -4.46 5.40 -0.58
N LYS A 398 -3.85 5.21 0.61
CA LYS A 398 -2.57 5.85 0.96
C LYS A 398 -1.43 5.41 0.05
N TRP A 399 -1.37 4.14 -0.34
CA TRP A 399 -0.42 3.64 -1.32
C TRP A 399 -0.61 4.29 -2.69
N LEU A 400 -1.83 4.28 -3.21
CA LEU A 400 -2.14 4.92 -4.49
C LEU A 400 -1.75 6.40 -4.46
N TYR A 401 -2.17 7.14 -3.43
CA TYR A 401 -1.79 8.55 -3.24
C TYR A 401 -0.27 8.75 -3.22
N HIS A 402 0.46 7.92 -2.47
CA HIS A 402 1.92 7.98 -2.43
C HIS A 402 2.56 7.73 -3.81
N LEU A 403 2.04 6.75 -4.56
CA LEU A 403 2.52 6.45 -5.92
C LEU A 403 2.20 7.57 -6.91
N TYR A 404 1.06 8.26 -6.80
CA TYR A 404 0.79 9.43 -7.65
C TYR A 404 1.70 10.62 -7.31
N ILE A 405 2.13 10.78 -6.06
CA ILE A 405 3.10 11.81 -5.67
C ILE A 405 4.52 11.47 -6.13
N LYS A 406 4.93 10.21 -5.97
CA LYS A 406 6.32 9.79 -6.21
C LYS A 406 6.56 9.35 -7.65
N THR A 407 5.61 8.65 -8.24
CA THR A 407 5.72 8.09 -9.60
C THR A 407 4.55 8.52 -10.49
N PRO A 408 4.26 9.82 -10.63
CA PRO A 408 3.10 10.30 -11.37
C PRO A 408 3.09 9.80 -12.82
N ARG A 409 4.17 9.95 -13.59
CA ARG A 409 4.20 9.61 -15.02
C ARG A 409 3.89 8.13 -15.26
N LYS A 410 4.48 7.24 -14.46
CA LYS A 410 4.19 5.80 -14.57
C LYS A 410 2.79 5.46 -14.08
N MET A 411 2.31 6.08 -13.00
CA MET A 411 0.95 5.88 -12.49
C MET A 411 -0.14 6.34 -13.46
N PHE A 412 0.11 7.39 -14.26
CA PHE A 412 -0.87 7.86 -15.26
C PHE A 412 -1.21 6.82 -16.33
N ARG A 413 -0.35 5.82 -16.56
CA ARG A 413 -0.63 4.67 -17.44
C ARG A 413 -1.72 3.74 -16.88
N HIS A 414 -1.94 3.78 -15.58
CA HIS A 414 -2.93 2.97 -14.86
C HIS A 414 -4.17 3.76 -14.44
N THR A 415 -4.19 5.09 -14.66
CA THR A 415 -5.29 5.92 -14.17
C THR A 415 -6.63 5.52 -14.79
N ASP A 416 -6.69 5.18 -16.07
CA ASP A 416 -7.96 4.82 -16.71
C ASP A 416 -8.60 3.54 -16.15
N SER A 417 -7.81 2.57 -15.66
CA SER A 417 -8.35 1.39 -14.99
C SER A 417 -8.75 1.67 -13.53
N LEU A 418 -7.97 2.50 -12.82
CA LEU A 418 -8.21 2.82 -11.41
C LEU A 418 -9.37 3.80 -11.21
N PHE A 419 -9.53 4.76 -12.12
CA PHE A 419 -10.44 5.90 -11.94
C PHE A 419 -11.91 5.49 -11.72
N PRO A 420 -12.50 4.53 -12.46
CA PRO A 420 -13.85 4.05 -12.17
C PRO A 420 -14.01 3.43 -10.77
N ILE A 421 -12.97 2.79 -10.26
CA ILE A 421 -12.98 2.11 -8.96
C ILE A 421 -12.87 3.12 -7.82
N LEU A 422 -12.04 4.16 -7.98
CA LEU A 422 -12.01 5.32 -7.08
C LEU A 422 -13.38 5.99 -7.04
N LEU A 423 -13.99 6.29 -8.18
CA LEU A 423 -15.34 6.87 -8.21
C LEU A 423 -16.38 6.03 -7.47
N ARG A 424 -16.31 4.70 -7.57
CA ARG A 424 -17.18 3.77 -6.80
C ARG A 424 -16.93 3.87 -5.29
N THR A 425 -15.68 4.07 -4.89
CA THR A 425 -15.24 4.19 -3.49
C THR A 425 -15.86 5.41 -2.79
N LEU A 426 -16.30 6.43 -3.53
CA LEU A 426 -17.07 7.54 -2.96
C LEU A 426 -18.43 7.15 -2.34
N SER A 427 -18.92 5.92 -2.54
CA SER A 427 -20.10 5.39 -1.82
C SER A 427 -19.74 4.46 -0.66
N ASP A 428 -18.48 4.44 -0.20
CA ASP A 428 -18.08 3.65 0.96
C ASP A 428 -18.85 4.09 2.22
N GLU A 429 -19.07 3.15 3.13
CA GLU A 429 -19.77 3.42 4.40
C GLU A 429 -18.92 4.29 5.34
N SER A 430 -17.59 4.28 5.22
CA SER A 430 -16.68 5.02 6.07
C SER A 430 -16.32 6.39 5.49
N ASP A 431 -16.54 7.45 6.28
CA ASP A 431 -16.12 8.82 5.91
C ASP A 431 -14.59 8.95 5.77
N GLU A 432 -13.81 8.17 6.54
CA GLU A 432 -12.35 8.18 6.45
C GLU A 432 -11.86 7.60 5.11
N VAL A 433 -12.53 6.57 4.60
CA VAL A 433 -12.24 6.00 3.28
C VAL A 433 -12.55 7.01 2.18
N ILE A 434 -13.73 7.65 2.22
CA ILE A 434 -14.10 8.69 1.26
C ILE A 434 -13.12 9.85 1.30
N LEU A 435 -12.71 10.31 2.49
CA LEU A 435 -11.77 11.43 2.62
C LEU A 435 -10.43 11.11 1.95
N LYS A 436 -9.90 9.89 2.15
CA LYS A 436 -8.65 9.46 1.50
C LYS A 436 -8.79 9.26 0.00
N ASP A 437 -9.94 8.80 -0.47
CA ASP A 437 -10.24 8.69 -1.89
C ASP A 437 -10.36 10.06 -2.56
N LEU A 438 -10.97 11.04 -1.90
CA LEU A 438 -11.05 12.42 -2.39
C LEU A 438 -9.68 13.11 -2.46
N GLU A 439 -8.79 12.88 -1.48
CA GLU A 439 -7.39 13.34 -1.55
C GLU A 439 -6.69 12.78 -2.80
N LEU A 440 -6.90 11.50 -3.09
CA LEU A 440 -6.34 10.83 -4.28
C LEU A 440 -6.94 11.35 -5.59
N LEU A 441 -8.27 11.47 -5.70
CA LEU A 441 -8.92 12.03 -6.88
C LEU A 441 -8.52 13.49 -7.14
N ALA A 442 -8.32 14.27 -6.07
CA ALA A 442 -7.83 15.64 -6.17
C ALA A 442 -6.37 15.69 -6.66
N GLU A 443 -5.50 14.79 -6.18
CA GLU A 443 -4.13 14.66 -6.68
C GLU A 443 -4.12 14.30 -8.17
N ILE A 444 -4.93 13.32 -8.59
CA ILE A 444 -5.06 12.93 -10.00
C ILE A 444 -5.53 14.12 -10.86
N ALA A 445 -6.49 14.91 -10.38
CA ALA A 445 -7.06 16.04 -11.13
C ALA A 445 -6.14 17.28 -11.22
N SER A 446 -5.19 17.42 -10.28
CA SER A 446 -4.27 18.56 -10.21
C SER A 446 -2.85 18.24 -10.68
N SER A 447 -2.51 16.94 -10.82
CA SER A 447 -1.17 16.52 -11.19
C SER A 447 -0.78 16.97 -12.61
N PRO A 448 0.41 17.59 -12.78
CA PRO A 448 0.90 18.02 -14.09
C PRO A 448 1.08 16.88 -15.10
N ALA A 449 1.35 15.65 -14.65
CA ALA A 449 1.57 14.50 -15.52
C ALA A 449 0.30 14.03 -16.25
N GLY A 450 -0.89 14.50 -15.83
CA GLY A 450 -2.16 14.24 -16.51
C GLY A 450 -2.44 15.18 -17.69
N GLN A 451 -1.55 16.13 -17.99
CA GLN A 451 -1.62 16.91 -19.22
C GLN A 451 -1.16 16.00 -20.37
N THR A 452 -2.12 15.44 -21.11
CA THR A 452 -1.84 14.75 -22.36
C THR A 452 -0.99 15.65 -23.25
N GLU A 453 0.15 15.17 -23.73
CA GLU A 453 0.96 15.82 -24.76
C GLU A 453 0.17 15.91 -26.08
N GLU A 454 -0.87 16.73 -26.14
CA GLU A 454 -1.39 17.24 -27.40
C GLU A 454 -0.42 18.31 -27.89
N GLY A 455 0.74 17.87 -28.39
CA GLY A 455 1.80 18.81 -28.77
C GLY A 455 3.03 18.26 -29.47
N HIS A 456 3.22 16.95 -29.66
CA HIS A 456 4.30 16.44 -30.53
C HIS A 456 3.87 15.14 -31.23
N GLY A 457 3.25 15.27 -32.40
CA GLY A 457 3.05 14.13 -33.29
C GLY A 457 4.36 13.79 -34.01
N PRO A 458 4.85 12.54 -34.02
CA PRO A 458 5.71 12.08 -35.10
C PRO A 458 4.81 11.90 -36.34
N SER A 459 5.24 12.47 -37.46
CA SER A 459 4.56 12.32 -38.73
C SER A 459 4.58 10.86 -39.20
N ASP A 460 3.47 10.49 -39.85
CA ASP A 460 3.33 9.50 -40.91
C ASP A 460 2.84 8.08 -40.52
N GLY A 461 1.87 7.58 -41.32
CA GLY A 461 1.43 6.19 -41.31
C GLY A 461 -0.07 5.96 -41.06
N SER A 462 -0.85 5.93 -42.15
CA SER A 462 -2.24 5.48 -42.26
C SER A 462 -2.49 4.04 -41.75
N ASP A 463 -3.56 3.82 -40.97
CA ASP A 463 -4.62 2.84 -41.33
C ASP A 463 -5.83 2.86 -40.37
N VAL A 464 -7.01 2.69 -40.96
CA VAL A 464 -8.36 2.85 -40.35
C VAL A 464 -8.91 1.49 -39.88
N ARG A 465 -9.49 1.42 -38.67
CA ARG A 465 -10.64 0.55 -38.33
C ARG A 465 -11.42 1.04 -37.09
N PRO A 466 -12.77 0.95 -37.04
CA PRO A 466 -13.57 1.70 -36.07
C PRO A 466 -14.21 0.86 -34.94
N GLY A 467 -14.32 1.44 -33.74
CA GLY A 467 -15.28 1.10 -32.68
C GLY A 467 -14.80 1.54 -31.27
N PRO A 468 -15.69 1.74 -30.27
CA PRO A 468 -17.01 2.39 -30.27
C PRO A 468 -17.03 3.72 -29.47
N VAL A 469 -17.66 4.75 -30.06
CA VAL A 469 -18.27 5.96 -29.45
C VAL A 469 -17.58 6.55 -28.21
N GLU A 470 -16.52 7.34 -28.45
CA GLU A 470 -16.08 8.36 -27.50
C GLU A 470 -17.09 9.51 -27.44
N LEU A 471 -17.53 9.84 -26.22
CA LEU A 471 -18.29 11.05 -25.92
C LEU A 471 -17.41 12.27 -26.16
N HIS A 472 -17.75 13.00 -27.22
CA HIS A 472 -17.08 14.20 -27.71
C HIS A 472 -16.90 15.26 -26.60
N VAL A 473 -15.66 15.53 -26.19
CA VAL A 473 -15.31 16.76 -25.46
C VAL A 473 -15.51 17.92 -26.45
N PRO A 474 -16.18 19.03 -26.09
CA PRO A 474 -16.41 20.11 -27.04
C PRO A 474 -15.09 20.87 -27.28
N ALA A 475 -14.52 20.70 -28.47
CA ALA A 475 -13.52 21.59 -28.99
C ALA A 475 -14.13 22.99 -29.20
N ARG A 476 -13.42 24.03 -28.77
CA ARG A 476 -13.77 25.45 -29.00
C ARG A 476 -13.89 25.73 -30.51
N ALA A 477 -15.06 26.19 -30.96
CA ALA A 477 -15.29 26.93 -32.21
C ALA A 477 -15.95 28.26 -31.81
N GLY A 478 -15.39 29.48 -32.04
CA GLY A 478 -14.97 30.15 -33.28
C GLY A 478 -16.16 30.99 -33.80
N GLN A 479 -16.14 32.29 -34.11
CA GLN A 479 -15.13 33.35 -34.35
C GLN A 479 -15.83 34.74 -34.32
N LEU A 480 -15.08 35.85 -34.21
CA LEU A 480 -15.06 36.96 -35.18
C LEU A 480 -13.88 37.94 -34.88
N ASN A 481 -13.31 38.49 -35.96
CA ASN A 481 -11.96 39.04 -36.16
C ASN A 481 -11.63 40.40 -35.48
N SER A 482 -10.36 40.60 -35.07
CA SER A 482 -9.41 41.53 -35.74
C SER A 482 -8.06 41.66 -35.00
N SER A 483 -6.98 41.33 -35.72
CA SER A 483 -5.60 41.86 -35.71
C SER A 483 -4.98 42.52 -34.45
N SER A 484 -3.85 41.92 -34.06
CA SER A 484 -2.60 42.53 -33.57
C SER A 484 -2.58 43.27 -32.22
N THR A 485 -1.98 42.65 -31.19
CA THR A 485 -0.86 43.19 -30.41
C THR A 485 -0.25 42.14 -29.47
N LYS A 486 1.04 42.34 -29.20
CA LYS A 486 1.99 41.50 -28.46
C LYS A 486 1.58 41.21 -27.01
N GLY A 487 1.98 40.02 -26.54
CA GLY A 487 2.41 39.71 -25.17
C GLY A 487 1.59 40.28 -24.02
N LEU A 488 0.71 39.46 -23.44
CA LEU A 488 0.35 39.56 -22.03
C LEU A 488 0.71 38.26 -21.34
N GLU A 489 1.70 38.36 -20.47
CA GLU A 489 2.13 37.33 -19.54
C GLU A 489 0.95 36.87 -18.68
N CYS A 490 0.82 35.56 -18.54
CA CYS A 490 -0.18 34.93 -17.70
C CYS A 490 0.21 35.13 -16.23
N SER A 491 -0.69 35.70 -15.42
CA SER A 491 -0.48 35.86 -13.97
C SER A 491 -0.22 34.51 -13.27
N PRO A 492 0.72 34.43 -12.31
CA PRO A 492 1.21 33.17 -11.75
C PRO A 492 0.39 32.70 -10.52
N SER A 493 -0.93 32.48 -10.62
CA SER A 493 -1.74 32.21 -9.40
C SER A 493 -2.90 31.23 -9.49
N THR A 494 -3.06 30.47 -10.57
CA THR A 494 -4.06 29.37 -10.60
C THR A 494 -3.41 28.05 -11.02
N PRO A 495 -3.54 26.97 -10.21
CA PRO A 495 -3.05 25.66 -10.61
C PRO A 495 -3.80 25.22 -11.88
N THR A 496 -3.05 24.93 -12.93
CA THR A 496 -3.58 24.45 -14.21
C THR A 496 -4.16 23.05 -14.01
N MET A 497 -5.48 22.95 -13.92
CA MET A 497 -6.18 21.66 -13.82
C MET A 497 -6.01 20.86 -15.11
N ASN A 498 -5.79 19.55 -15.00
CA ASN A 498 -5.58 18.68 -16.17
C ASN A 498 -6.91 18.16 -16.76
N SER A 499 -6.85 17.34 -17.81
CA SER A 499 -8.05 16.77 -18.46
C SER A 499 -8.89 15.88 -17.53
N TYR A 500 -8.25 15.24 -16.54
CA TYR A 500 -8.92 14.41 -15.54
C TYR A 500 -9.77 15.23 -14.56
N PHE A 501 -9.50 16.52 -14.36
CA PHE A 501 -10.36 17.38 -13.54
C PHE A 501 -11.79 17.44 -14.08
N TYR A 502 -11.97 17.76 -15.37
CA TYR A 502 -13.31 17.83 -15.95
C TYR A 502 -13.95 16.44 -16.06
N LYS A 503 -13.16 15.41 -16.38
CA LYS A 503 -13.60 14.00 -16.35
C LYS A 503 -14.11 13.63 -14.95
N PHE A 504 -13.44 14.07 -13.88
CA PHE A 504 -13.88 13.86 -12.51
C PHE A 504 -15.20 14.56 -12.21
N MET A 505 -15.32 15.85 -12.52
CA MET A 505 -16.56 16.61 -12.26
C MET A 505 -17.77 16.02 -12.98
N ILE A 506 -17.61 15.60 -14.25
CA ILE A 506 -18.69 14.92 -15.00
C ILE A 506 -19.08 13.62 -14.32
N ASN A 507 -18.10 12.76 -14.01
CA ASN A 507 -18.40 11.44 -13.46
C ASN A 507 -18.97 11.52 -12.03
N LEU A 508 -18.55 12.50 -11.24
CA LEU A 508 -19.12 12.78 -9.92
C LEU A 508 -20.60 13.19 -10.03
N LEU A 509 -20.94 14.12 -10.93
CA LEU A 509 -22.33 14.52 -11.15
C LEU A 509 -23.19 13.38 -11.71
N LYS A 510 -22.67 12.59 -12.66
CA LYS A 510 -23.35 11.37 -13.15
C LYS A 510 -23.60 10.36 -12.04
N ARG A 511 -22.68 10.26 -11.07
CA ARG A 511 -22.82 9.36 -9.93
C ARG A 511 -23.88 9.86 -8.96
N PHE A 512 -23.91 11.16 -8.65
CA PHE A 512 -25.00 11.77 -7.89
C PHE A 512 -26.36 11.66 -8.58
N SER A 513 -26.42 11.73 -9.90
CA SER A 513 -27.67 11.58 -10.65
C SER A 513 -28.18 10.15 -10.63
N SER A 514 -27.27 9.18 -10.78
CA SER A 514 -27.58 7.75 -10.75
C SER A 514 -27.93 7.25 -9.35
N GLU A 515 -27.26 7.77 -8.32
CA GLU A 515 -27.38 7.36 -6.91
C GLU A 515 -27.83 8.53 -6.03
N ARG A 516 -29.09 8.94 -6.14
CA ARG A 516 -29.62 10.13 -5.44
C ARG A 516 -29.43 10.14 -3.92
N LYS A 517 -29.46 8.97 -3.29
CA LYS A 517 -29.20 8.83 -1.85
C LYS A 517 -27.78 9.27 -1.47
N LEU A 518 -26.80 9.10 -2.34
CA LEU A 518 -25.43 9.56 -2.13
C LEU A 518 -25.38 11.10 -2.06
N LEU A 519 -26.07 11.79 -2.98
CA LEU A 519 -26.17 13.25 -2.96
C LEU A 519 -26.83 13.76 -1.67
N GLU A 520 -27.94 13.14 -1.26
CA GLU A 520 -28.70 13.54 -0.08
C GLU A 520 -27.91 13.36 1.22
N THR A 521 -27.21 12.23 1.36
CA THR A 521 -26.52 11.85 2.61
C THR A 521 -25.09 12.38 2.69
N ARG A 522 -24.34 12.37 1.58
CA ARG A 522 -22.90 12.66 1.56
C ARG A 522 -22.48 13.73 0.57
N GLY A 523 -23.37 14.18 -0.33
CA GLY A 523 -23.03 15.15 -1.38
C GLY A 523 -22.45 16.44 -0.83
N ALA A 524 -23.04 16.98 0.25
CA ALA A 524 -22.51 18.18 0.90
C ALA A 524 -21.11 17.99 1.49
N PHE A 525 -20.86 16.84 2.14
CA PHE A 525 -19.55 16.50 2.67
C PHE A 525 -18.50 16.40 1.55
N ILE A 526 -18.80 15.65 0.49
CA ILE A 526 -17.90 15.43 -0.66
C ILE A 526 -17.52 16.77 -1.31
N ILE A 527 -18.51 17.61 -1.64
CA ILE A 527 -18.25 18.89 -2.33
C ILE A 527 -17.45 19.84 -1.45
N ARG A 528 -17.76 19.92 -0.15
CA ARG A 528 -17.00 20.75 0.79
C ARG A 528 -15.55 20.31 0.89
N GLN A 529 -15.32 19.00 1.00
CA GLN A 529 -13.98 18.46 1.06
C GLN A 529 -13.21 18.71 -0.25
N LEU A 530 -13.86 18.58 -1.41
CA LEU A 530 -13.25 18.95 -2.69
C LEU A 530 -12.88 20.43 -2.76
N CYS A 531 -13.70 21.32 -2.21
CA CYS A 531 -13.38 22.76 -2.14
C CYS A 531 -12.21 23.09 -1.21
N LEU A 532 -11.84 22.18 -0.30
CA LEU A 532 -10.64 22.28 0.53
C LEU A 532 -9.39 21.76 -0.21
N LEU A 533 -9.54 20.72 -1.03
CA LEU A 533 -8.45 20.05 -1.73
C LEU A 533 -8.10 20.70 -3.09
N LEU A 534 -9.09 21.25 -3.78
CA LEU A 534 -8.98 21.88 -5.09
C LEU A 534 -9.51 23.31 -5.05
N ASN A 535 -9.22 24.07 -6.10
CA ASN A 535 -9.73 25.44 -6.22
C ASN A 535 -11.27 25.45 -6.34
N ALA A 536 -11.93 26.08 -5.36
CA ALA A 536 -13.38 26.14 -5.28
C ALA A 536 -14.04 26.88 -6.46
N GLU A 537 -13.42 27.93 -7.01
CA GLU A 537 -13.91 28.64 -8.19
C GLU A 537 -13.99 27.69 -9.40
N ASN A 538 -12.94 26.90 -9.63
CA ASN A 538 -12.90 25.92 -10.72
C ASN A 538 -13.96 24.83 -10.54
N ILE A 539 -14.18 24.34 -9.31
CA ILE A 539 -15.22 23.34 -9.01
C ILE A 539 -16.61 23.91 -9.31
N PHE A 540 -16.93 25.07 -8.76
CA PHE A 540 -18.24 25.70 -8.95
C PHE A 540 -18.49 26.07 -10.42
N HIS A 541 -17.49 26.58 -11.13
CA HIS A 541 -17.59 26.90 -12.54
C HIS A 541 -17.80 25.64 -13.41
N SER A 542 -17.03 24.57 -13.17
CA SER A 542 -17.17 23.33 -13.94
C SER A 542 -18.49 22.62 -13.66
N MET A 543 -18.91 22.51 -12.41
CA MET A 543 -20.22 21.94 -12.05
C MET A 543 -21.36 22.74 -12.67
N ALA A 544 -21.29 24.07 -12.68
CA ALA A 544 -22.27 24.92 -13.33
C ALA A 544 -22.34 24.69 -14.85
N ASP A 545 -21.19 24.63 -15.53
CA ASP A 545 -21.14 24.35 -16.98
C ASP A 545 -21.72 22.97 -17.34
N ILE A 546 -21.43 21.94 -16.52
CA ILE A 546 -21.99 20.60 -16.71
C ILE A 546 -23.51 20.60 -16.49
N LEU A 547 -23.97 21.25 -15.42
CA LEU A 547 -25.39 21.32 -15.08
C LEU A 547 -26.24 22.07 -16.12
N LEU A 548 -25.65 23.00 -16.89
CA LEU A 548 -26.34 23.66 -18.01
C LEU A 548 -26.80 22.69 -19.11
N ARG A 549 -26.10 21.55 -19.23
CA ARG A 549 -26.36 20.52 -20.25
C ARG A 549 -27.11 19.32 -19.69
N GLU A 550 -27.50 19.37 -18.42
CA GLU A 550 -28.15 18.27 -17.72
C GLU A 550 -29.59 18.08 -18.19
N GLU A 551 -29.95 16.84 -18.54
CA GLU A 551 -31.28 16.50 -19.05
C GLU A 551 -32.27 16.19 -17.92
N ASP A 552 -31.82 15.58 -16.81
CA ASP A 552 -32.69 15.39 -15.64
C ASP A 552 -32.85 16.70 -14.86
N LEU A 553 -33.84 17.47 -15.27
CA LEU A 553 -34.19 18.76 -14.65
C LEU A 553 -34.44 18.66 -13.14
N LYS A 554 -34.96 17.51 -12.63
CA LYS A 554 -35.18 17.34 -11.19
C LYS A 554 -33.85 17.22 -10.45
N PHE A 555 -32.93 16.41 -10.98
CA PHE A 555 -31.58 16.31 -10.44
C PHE A 555 -30.85 17.65 -10.51
N ALA A 556 -30.91 18.36 -11.64
CA ALA A 556 -30.28 19.67 -11.80
C ALA A 556 -30.76 20.68 -10.74
N SER A 557 -32.08 20.74 -10.48
CA SER A 557 -32.66 21.59 -9.43
C SER A 557 -32.15 21.22 -8.03
N THR A 558 -32.13 19.92 -7.69
CA THR A 558 -31.64 19.46 -6.37
C THR A 558 -30.14 19.73 -6.21
N MET A 559 -29.33 19.49 -7.25
CA MET A 559 -27.89 19.72 -7.21
C MET A 559 -27.55 21.21 -7.06
N VAL A 560 -28.22 22.08 -7.80
CA VAL A 560 -28.11 23.54 -7.66
C VAL A 560 -28.47 23.99 -6.25
N HIS A 561 -29.55 23.45 -5.67
CA HIS A 561 -29.93 23.73 -4.29
C HIS A 561 -28.83 23.36 -3.30
N THR A 562 -28.25 22.16 -3.44
CA THR A 562 -27.14 21.70 -2.61
C THR A 562 -25.91 22.61 -2.77
N LEU A 563 -25.51 22.94 -3.99
CA LEU A 563 -24.39 23.86 -4.26
C LEU A 563 -24.62 25.25 -3.67
N ASN A 564 -25.82 25.80 -3.80
CA ASN A 564 -26.17 27.09 -3.24
C ASN A 564 -26.10 27.07 -1.70
N THR A 565 -26.61 26.01 -1.09
CA THR A 565 -26.57 25.84 0.37
C THR A 565 -25.12 25.77 0.86
N ILE A 566 -24.27 24.98 0.19
CA ILE A 566 -22.84 24.88 0.48
C ILE A 566 -22.16 26.24 0.32
N LEU A 567 -22.42 26.96 -0.78
CA LEU A 567 -21.87 28.29 -1.07
C LEU A 567 -22.16 29.29 0.06
N LEU A 568 -23.39 29.28 0.59
CA LEU A 568 -23.82 30.25 1.60
C LEU A 568 -23.38 29.88 3.02
N THR A 569 -23.32 28.59 3.34
CA THR A 569 -23.14 28.13 4.73
C THR A 569 -21.72 27.68 5.06
N SER A 570 -20.95 27.17 4.10
CA SER A 570 -19.64 26.55 4.38
C SER A 570 -18.55 27.60 4.62
N SER A 571 -17.73 27.40 5.66
CA SER A 571 -16.60 28.27 6.01
C SER A 571 -15.57 28.38 4.90
N GLU A 572 -15.19 27.25 4.32
CA GLU A 572 -14.20 27.09 3.25
C GLU A 572 -14.48 27.96 2.02
N LEU A 573 -15.73 28.36 1.76
CA LEU A 573 -16.11 29.20 0.63
C LEU A 573 -16.14 30.70 0.96
N PHE A 574 -15.55 31.12 2.07
CA PHE A 574 -15.49 32.53 2.45
C PHE A 574 -14.83 33.43 1.38
N GLN A 575 -13.71 32.98 0.78
CA GLN A 575 -13.02 33.74 -0.26
C GLN A 575 -13.86 33.87 -1.54
N LEU A 576 -14.42 32.74 -2.02
CA LEU A 576 -15.29 32.71 -3.20
C LEU A 576 -16.52 33.61 -3.02
N ARG A 577 -17.14 33.58 -1.84
CA ARG A 577 -18.27 34.47 -1.49
C ARG A 577 -17.90 35.94 -1.57
N ASN A 578 -16.74 36.34 -1.04
CA ASN A 578 -16.29 37.74 -1.10
C ASN A 578 -15.96 38.19 -2.52
N GLN A 579 -15.43 37.31 -3.37
CA GLN A 579 -15.21 37.59 -4.79
C GLN A 579 -16.56 37.82 -5.52
N LEU A 580 -17.55 36.96 -5.29
CA LEU A 580 -18.90 37.09 -5.87
C LEU A 580 -19.66 38.30 -5.34
N LYS A 581 -19.44 38.69 -4.09
CA LYS A 581 -20.22 39.74 -3.41
C LYS A 581 -20.14 41.12 -4.07
N ASP A 582 -18.98 41.52 -4.58
CA ASP A 582 -18.78 42.87 -5.12
C ASP A 582 -18.60 42.91 -6.65
N LEU A 583 -18.50 41.75 -7.33
CA LEU A 583 -18.35 41.63 -8.79
C LEU A 583 -17.32 42.60 -9.40
N LYS A 584 -16.18 42.78 -8.71
CA LYS A 584 -15.17 43.79 -9.07
C LYS A 584 -14.34 43.38 -10.29
N THR A 585 -14.03 42.09 -10.40
CA THR A 585 -13.13 41.56 -11.43
C THR A 585 -13.92 40.92 -12.58
N PRO A 586 -13.40 40.91 -13.82
CA PRO A 586 -14.07 40.23 -14.94
C PRO A 586 -14.26 38.73 -14.68
N GLU A 587 -13.34 38.09 -13.96
CA GLU A 587 -13.44 36.68 -13.54
C GLU A 587 -14.65 36.45 -12.63
N SER A 588 -14.82 37.31 -11.60
CA SER A 588 -15.98 37.23 -10.70
C SER A 588 -17.32 37.44 -11.41
N ARG A 589 -17.35 38.27 -12.46
CA ARG A 589 -18.53 38.49 -13.31
C ARG A 589 -18.83 37.28 -14.18
N ASN A 590 -17.81 36.69 -14.79
CA ASN A 590 -17.95 35.48 -15.60
C ASN A 590 -18.44 34.30 -14.76
N LEU A 591 -17.86 34.12 -13.57
CA LEU A 591 -18.33 33.12 -12.60
C LEU A 591 -19.78 33.36 -12.22
N PHE A 592 -20.17 34.59 -11.87
CA PHE A 592 -21.56 34.92 -11.58
C PHE A 592 -22.49 34.57 -12.75
N CYS A 593 -22.15 34.93 -13.98
CA CYS A 593 -22.97 34.59 -15.16
C CYS A 593 -23.07 33.08 -15.39
N CYS A 594 -21.98 32.34 -15.19
CA CYS A 594 -21.96 30.87 -15.31
C CYS A 594 -22.86 30.20 -14.25
N LEU A 595 -22.68 30.60 -12.98
CA LEU A 595 -23.52 30.15 -11.87
C LEU A 595 -24.97 30.53 -12.09
N TYR A 596 -25.26 31.76 -12.48
CA TYR A 596 -26.63 32.24 -12.67
C TYR A 596 -27.37 31.37 -13.69
N ARG A 597 -26.77 31.10 -14.86
CA ARG A 597 -27.43 30.35 -15.94
C ARG A 597 -27.81 28.92 -15.51
N SER A 598 -27.00 28.27 -14.67
CA SER A 598 -27.31 26.94 -14.12
C SER A 598 -28.22 27.04 -12.90
N TRP A 599 -28.07 28.08 -12.08
CA TRP A 599 -28.91 28.30 -10.90
C TRP A 599 -30.36 28.51 -11.27
N CYS A 600 -30.63 28.99 -12.50
CA CYS A 600 -31.97 29.09 -13.08
C CYS A 600 -32.77 27.78 -13.07
N HIS A 601 -32.16 26.61 -12.84
CA HIS A 601 -32.93 25.37 -12.61
C HIS A 601 -33.73 25.39 -11.31
N ASN A 602 -33.35 26.23 -10.34
CA ASN A 602 -34.08 26.47 -9.11
C ASN A 602 -34.30 27.99 -8.89
N PRO A 603 -35.58 28.44 -8.84
CA PRO A 603 -35.88 29.86 -8.76
C PRO A 603 -35.41 30.52 -7.46
N VAL A 604 -35.60 29.85 -6.32
CA VAL A 604 -35.25 30.40 -5.01
C VAL A 604 -33.74 30.54 -4.84
N THR A 605 -32.95 29.58 -5.34
CA THR A 605 -31.49 29.65 -5.31
C THR A 605 -30.96 30.75 -6.22
N THR A 606 -31.62 31.02 -7.35
CA THR A 606 -31.26 32.13 -8.26
C THR A 606 -31.42 33.48 -7.57
N VAL A 607 -32.53 33.68 -6.85
CA VAL A 607 -32.76 34.88 -6.03
C VAL A 607 -31.73 34.98 -4.91
N SER A 608 -31.43 33.85 -4.25
CA SER A 608 -30.40 33.77 -3.21
C SER A 608 -29.02 34.20 -3.71
N LEU A 609 -28.62 33.77 -4.92
CA LEU A 609 -27.39 34.20 -5.57
C LEU A 609 -27.39 35.71 -5.85
N CYS A 610 -28.52 36.28 -6.30
CA CYS A 610 -28.63 37.72 -6.54
C CYS A 610 -28.53 38.55 -5.23
N PHE A 611 -29.06 38.03 -4.12
CA PHE A 611 -28.85 38.64 -2.81
C PHE A 611 -27.39 38.54 -2.35
N LEU A 612 -26.72 37.43 -2.66
CA LEU A 612 -25.28 37.26 -2.37
C LEU A 612 -24.44 38.32 -3.09
N THR A 613 -24.73 38.58 -4.36
CA THR A 613 -23.97 39.52 -5.21
C THR A 613 -24.47 40.97 -5.17
N GLN A 614 -25.36 41.31 -4.24
CA GLN A 614 -25.95 42.66 -4.08
C GLN A 614 -26.73 43.18 -5.31
N ASN A 615 -27.22 42.29 -6.18
CA ASN A 615 -27.97 42.65 -7.39
C ASN A 615 -29.48 42.76 -7.10
N TYR A 616 -29.86 43.68 -6.22
CA TYR A 616 -31.21 43.76 -5.67
C TYR A 616 -32.31 44.09 -6.67
N LYS A 617 -32.00 44.90 -7.69
CA LYS A 617 -32.94 45.20 -8.77
C LYS A 617 -33.33 43.93 -9.53
N HIS A 618 -32.32 43.17 -9.95
CA HIS A 618 -32.52 41.90 -10.67
C HIS A 618 -33.23 40.85 -9.80
N ALA A 619 -32.89 40.79 -8.51
CA ALA A 619 -33.60 39.93 -7.55
C ALA A 619 -35.10 40.27 -7.46
N TYR A 620 -35.46 41.56 -7.44
CA TYR A 620 -36.85 41.99 -7.46
C TYR A 620 -37.55 41.60 -8.78
N ASP A 621 -36.89 41.83 -9.92
CA ASP A 621 -37.43 41.49 -11.25
C ASP A 621 -37.71 39.98 -11.35
N LEU A 622 -36.85 39.12 -10.78
CA LEU A 622 -37.08 37.67 -10.67
C LEU A 622 -38.27 37.31 -9.77
N ILE A 623 -38.40 37.96 -8.61
CA ILE A 623 -39.50 37.69 -7.67
C ILE A 623 -40.85 38.07 -8.29
N GLN A 624 -40.91 39.13 -9.11
CA GLN A 624 -42.13 39.45 -9.87
C GLN A 624 -42.56 38.30 -10.79
N LYS A 625 -41.59 37.56 -11.35
CA LYS A 625 -41.86 36.38 -12.19
C LYS A 625 -42.29 35.15 -11.41
N PHE A 626 -42.08 35.10 -10.08
CA PHE A 626 -42.52 33.96 -9.27
C PHE A 626 -44.05 33.82 -9.24
N GLY A 627 -44.80 34.91 -9.46
CA GLY A 627 -46.25 34.86 -9.56
C GLY A 627 -46.76 34.06 -10.77
N ASP A 628 -45.93 33.93 -11.81
CA ASP A 628 -46.23 33.14 -13.01
C ASP A 628 -45.80 31.67 -12.88
N LEU A 629 -45.11 31.32 -11.77
CA LEU A 629 -44.63 29.96 -11.50
C LEU A 629 -45.65 29.17 -10.67
N GLU A 630 -45.66 27.86 -10.86
CA GLU A 630 -46.48 26.94 -10.06
C GLU A 630 -45.97 26.88 -8.60
N VAL A 631 -46.83 27.26 -7.66
CA VAL A 631 -46.52 27.25 -6.23
C VAL A 631 -46.65 25.83 -5.67
N THR A 632 -45.50 25.17 -5.49
CA THR A 632 -45.41 23.82 -4.89
C THR A 632 -44.99 23.89 -3.41
N VAL A 633 -45.25 22.84 -2.63
CA VAL A 633 -44.81 22.75 -1.23
C VAL A 633 -43.28 22.85 -1.11
N ASP A 634 -42.56 22.18 -2.01
CA ASP A 634 -41.09 22.24 -2.06
C ASP A 634 -40.61 23.68 -2.31
N PHE A 635 -41.24 24.39 -3.25
CA PHE A 635 -40.94 25.80 -3.53
C PHE A 635 -41.17 26.68 -2.30
N LEU A 636 -42.32 26.56 -1.62
CA LEU A 636 -42.59 27.34 -0.40
C LEU A 636 -41.60 27.03 0.72
N THR A 637 -41.22 25.77 0.87
CA THR A 637 -40.23 25.32 1.86
C THR A 637 -38.85 25.93 1.56
N GLU A 638 -38.48 26.06 0.29
CA GLU A 638 -37.23 26.72 -0.09
C GLU A 638 -37.26 28.22 0.16
N VAL A 639 -38.38 28.90 -0.11
CA VAL A 639 -38.53 30.33 0.21
C VAL A 639 -38.44 30.55 1.73
N ASP A 640 -39.06 29.69 2.53
CA ASP A 640 -38.97 29.70 4.00
C ASP A 640 -37.50 29.57 4.46
N LYS A 641 -36.76 28.60 3.91
CA LYS A 641 -35.32 28.43 4.15
C LYS A 641 -34.50 29.65 3.74
N LEU A 642 -34.79 30.27 2.59
CA LEU A 642 -34.10 31.49 2.15
C LEU A 642 -34.28 32.63 3.14
N VAL A 643 -35.50 32.81 3.67
CA VAL A 643 -35.77 33.81 4.70
C VAL A 643 -35.00 33.54 5.99
N GLN A 644 -34.94 32.29 6.42
CA GLN A 644 -34.09 31.91 7.56
C GLN A 644 -32.61 32.23 7.28
N LEU A 645 -32.11 31.97 6.07
CA LEU A 645 -30.74 32.29 5.67
C LEU A 645 -30.46 33.80 5.70
N ILE A 646 -31.42 34.66 5.33
CA ILE A 646 -31.27 36.13 5.40
C ILE A 646 -30.92 36.59 6.82
N GLU A 647 -31.37 35.85 7.84
CA GLU A 647 -31.03 36.12 9.24
C GLU A 647 -29.68 35.53 9.68
N CYS A 648 -29.07 34.66 8.88
CA CYS A 648 -27.76 34.12 9.15
C CYS A 648 -26.63 35.16 8.95
N PRO A 649 -25.45 34.98 9.58
CA PRO A 649 -24.32 35.92 9.49
C PRO A 649 -23.86 36.24 8.07
N ILE A 650 -24.04 35.30 7.14
CA ILE A 650 -23.76 35.46 5.70
C ILE A 650 -24.40 36.74 5.13
N PHE A 651 -25.64 37.05 5.49
CA PHE A 651 -26.40 38.19 4.98
C PHE A 651 -26.43 39.38 5.95
N THR A 652 -25.47 39.48 6.88
CA THR A 652 -25.35 40.64 7.76
C THR A 652 -25.22 41.95 6.98
N TYR A 653 -24.47 41.95 5.87
CA TYR A 653 -24.35 43.15 5.04
C TYR A 653 -25.68 43.57 4.39
N LEU A 654 -26.50 42.60 3.96
CA LEU A 654 -27.82 42.85 3.38
C LEU A 654 -28.73 43.48 4.44
N ARG A 655 -28.71 42.97 5.67
CA ARG A 655 -29.48 43.53 6.78
C ARG A 655 -29.02 44.93 7.17
N LEU A 656 -27.72 45.20 7.16
CA LEU A 656 -27.19 46.56 7.38
C LEU A 656 -27.59 47.52 6.24
N GLN A 657 -27.66 47.03 5.00
CA GLN A 657 -28.11 47.82 3.85
C GLN A 657 -29.60 48.19 3.88
N LEU A 658 -30.42 47.53 4.72
CA LEU A 658 -31.81 47.93 4.98
C LEU A 658 -31.92 49.28 5.71
N LEU A 659 -30.87 49.74 6.38
CA LEU A 659 -30.83 51.08 6.99
C LEU A 659 -30.84 52.18 5.92
N ASP A 660 -30.26 51.90 4.75
CA ASP A 660 -30.16 52.85 3.64
C ASP A 660 -31.25 52.60 2.60
N VAL A 661 -32.47 52.96 2.98
CA VAL A 661 -33.70 52.83 2.18
C VAL A 661 -33.58 53.58 0.85
N LYS A 662 -32.87 54.72 0.83
CA LYS A 662 -32.75 55.59 -0.35
C LYS A 662 -31.87 54.97 -1.44
N ASN A 663 -30.75 54.37 -1.05
CA ASN A 663 -29.84 53.75 -2.03
C ASN A 663 -30.21 52.30 -2.36
N ASN A 664 -31.02 51.61 -1.53
CA ASN A 664 -31.42 50.22 -1.75
C ASN A 664 -32.95 49.98 -1.80
N PRO A 665 -33.74 50.74 -2.60
CA PRO A 665 -35.20 50.59 -2.62
C PRO A 665 -35.66 49.24 -3.17
N TYR A 666 -34.90 48.66 -4.10
CA TYR A 666 -35.21 47.35 -4.68
C TYR A 666 -34.99 46.19 -3.71
N LEU A 667 -34.11 46.34 -2.71
CA LEU A 667 -33.92 45.32 -1.67
C LEU A 667 -35.20 45.17 -0.84
N ILE A 668 -35.78 46.29 -0.40
CA ILE A 668 -37.02 46.30 0.37
C ILE A 668 -38.18 45.74 -0.46
N LYS A 669 -38.30 46.16 -1.73
CA LYS A 669 -39.31 45.62 -2.66
C LYS A 669 -39.16 44.12 -2.87
N ALA A 670 -37.94 43.61 -3.02
CA ALA A 670 -37.68 42.18 -3.12
C ALA A 670 -38.09 41.43 -1.85
N LEU A 671 -37.73 41.92 -0.67
CA LEU A 671 -38.11 41.29 0.61
C LEU A 671 -39.62 41.31 0.86
N TYR A 672 -40.32 42.41 0.58
CA TYR A 672 -41.79 42.42 0.63
C TYR A 672 -42.40 41.49 -0.42
N GLY A 673 -41.80 41.37 -1.61
CA GLY A 673 -42.21 40.40 -2.62
C GLY A 673 -42.14 38.96 -2.10
N LEU A 674 -41.04 38.58 -1.44
CA LEU A 674 -40.92 37.27 -0.78
C LEU A 674 -41.94 37.10 0.35
N LEU A 675 -42.19 38.15 1.14
CA LEU A 675 -43.19 38.13 2.21
C LEU A 675 -44.59 37.82 1.66
N MET A 676 -44.95 38.38 0.51
CA MET A 676 -46.26 38.16 -0.12
C MET A 676 -46.43 36.76 -0.74
N LEU A 677 -45.33 36.04 -0.99
CA LEU A 677 -45.37 34.66 -1.50
C LEU A 677 -45.47 33.62 -0.38
N LEU A 678 -45.08 33.98 0.84
CA LEU A 678 -45.09 33.07 1.98
C LEU A 678 -46.50 32.90 2.55
N PRO A 679 -46.91 31.67 2.94
CA PRO A 679 -48.04 31.49 3.83
C PRO A 679 -47.73 32.13 5.20
N GLN A 680 -48.71 32.21 6.11
CA GLN A 680 -48.51 32.72 7.48
C GLN A 680 -47.66 31.76 8.35
N SER A 681 -46.45 31.42 7.91
CA SER A 681 -45.46 30.58 8.58
C SER A 681 -44.59 31.38 9.55
N SER A 682 -43.70 30.68 10.27
CA SER A 682 -42.68 31.32 11.09
C SER A 682 -41.74 32.21 10.27
N ALA A 683 -41.38 31.85 9.03
CA ALA A 683 -40.58 32.70 8.16
C ALA A 683 -41.32 33.98 7.77
N PHE A 684 -42.64 33.92 7.54
CA PHE A 684 -43.44 35.14 7.31
C PHE A 684 -43.34 36.08 8.51
N GLN A 685 -43.52 35.56 9.72
CA GLN A 685 -43.41 36.37 10.95
C GLN A 685 -41.99 36.95 11.10
N LEU A 686 -40.97 36.13 10.86
CA LEU A 686 -39.56 36.52 10.95
C LEU A 686 -39.23 37.68 10.00
N LEU A 687 -39.61 37.54 8.72
CA LEU A 687 -39.37 38.57 7.71
C LEU A 687 -40.23 39.81 7.95
N SER A 688 -41.49 39.64 8.35
CA SER A 688 -42.38 40.75 8.70
C SER A 688 -41.80 41.58 9.86
N HIS A 689 -41.36 40.92 10.94
CA HIS A 689 -40.75 41.60 12.07
C HIS A 689 -39.45 42.32 11.66
N ARG A 690 -38.61 41.68 10.83
CA ARG A 690 -37.39 42.32 10.29
C ARG A 690 -37.73 43.57 9.46
N LEU A 691 -38.76 43.50 8.62
CA LEU A 691 -39.19 44.63 7.79
C LEU A 691 -39.83 45.75 8.63
N GLN A 692 -40.50 45.43 9.73
CA GLN A 692 -41.00 46.43 10.69
C GLN A 692 -39.87 47.20 11.39
N CYS A 693 -38.68 46.60 11.51
CA CYS A 693 -37.50 47.31 12.03
C CYS A 693 -36.84 48.24 11.01
N VAL A 694 -37.26 48.23 9.73
CA VAL A 694 -36.72 49.13 8.72
C VAL A 694 -37.15 50.55 9.05
N PRO A 695 -36.21 51.48 9.26
CA PRO A 695 -36.55 52.83 9.70
C PRO A 695 -37.31 53.58 8.61
N ASN A 696 -38.28 54.40 9.01
CA ASN A 696 -39.01 55.24 8.06
C ASN A 696 -38.00 56.18 7.35
N PRO A 697 -37.91 56.17 6.01
CA PRO A 697 -36.98 57.02 5.26
C PRO A 697 -37.15 58.53 5.54
N GLU A 698 -38.30 58.94 6.05
CA GLU A 698 -38.57 60.32 6.48
C GLU A 698 -37.92 60.66 7.84
N LEU A 699 -37.79 59.68 8.74
CA LEU A 699 -37.22 59.85 10.09
C LEU A 699 -35.68 59.81 10.10
N MET A 700 -35.04 59.20 9.10
CA MET A 700 -33.57 59.14 8.98
C MET A 700 -32.98 60.30 8.18
N GLN A 701 -33.76 61.33 7.85
CA GLN A 701 -33.24 62.55 7.26
C GLN A 701 -32.45 63.32 8.33
N THR A 702 -31.14 63.06 8.43
CA THR A 702 -30.24 63.98 9.12
C THR A 702 -30.30 65.31 8.37
N THR A 703 -30.57 66.39 9.09
CA THR A 703 -30.67 67.78 8.60
C THR A 703 -29.32 68.32 8.13
N ASP A 704 -28.68 67.66 7.15
CA ASP A 704 -27.53 68.15 6.40
C ASP A 704 -27.93 68.22 4.93
N ASN A 705 -28.79 69.19 4.62
CA ASN A 705 -29.24 69.51 3.26
C ASN A 705 -28.29 70.46 2.52
N THR A 706 -26.99 70.45 2.83
CA THR A 706 -26.00 71.32 2.18
C THR A 706 -24.67 70.60 1.97
N LYS A 707 -24.67 69.67 1.02
CA LYS A 707 -23.61 69.47 0.00
C LYS A 707 -24.09 68.34 -0.92
N PRO A 708 -23.91 68.44 -2.25
CA PRO A 708 -24.03 67.26 -3.09
C PRO A 708 -22.92 66.32 -2.62
N SER A 709 -23.26 65.29 -1.85
CA SER A 709 -22.32 64.21 -1.60
C SER A 709 -21.93 63.70 -2.98
N THR A 710 -20.64 63.78 -3.26
CA THR A 710 -20.02 63.18 -4.43
C THR A 710 -20.63 61.81 -4.58
N THR A 711 -21.38 61.65 -5.65
CA THR A 711 -21.97 60.39 -6.02
C THR A 711 -20.80 59.42 -6.05
N PHE A 712 -20.67 58.56 -5.04
CA PHE A 712 -20.02 57.28 -5.22
C PHE A 712 -20.95 56.52 -6.17
N LYS A 713 -21.00 56.97 -7.43
CA LYS A 713 -21.24 56.11 -8.57
C LYS A 713 -20.16 55.06 -8.38
N ARG A 714 -20.53 53.92 -7.78
CA ARG A 714 -19.86 52.65 -8.08
C ARG A 714 -19.72 52.68 -9.57
N THR A 715 -18.49 52.84 -10.03
CA THR A 715 -18.13 53.01 -11.43
C THR A 715 -18.83 51.88 -12.17
N ALA A 716 -19.78 52.24 -13.02
CA ALA A 716 -20.48 51.33 -13.89
C ALA A 716 -19.45 50.75 -14.85
N ALA A 717 -18.84 49.63 -14.47
CA ALA A 717 -18.32 48.64 -15.40
C ALA A 717 -19.44 47.59 -15.58
N SER A 718 -20.55 48.02 -16.18
CA SER A 718 -21.68 47.19 -16.54
C SER A 718 -21.32 46.31 -17.74
N ASN A 719 -20.73 45.13 -17.46
CA ASN A 719 -20.47 44.08 -18.45
C ASN A 719 -21.41 42.88 -18.30
N ILE A 720 -22.48 42.97 -17.50
CA ILE A 720 -23.45 41.89 -17.29
C ILE A 720 -24.80 42.30 -17.88
N ASP A 721 -25.28 41.53 -18.86
CA ASP A 721 -26.61 41.69 -19.46
C ASP A 721 -27.67 41.00 -18.61
N TYR A 722 -28.25 41.72 -17.66
CA TYR A 722 -29.32 41.20 -16.81
C TYR A 722 -30.61 40.90 -17.58
N THR A 723 -30.82 41.49 -18.75
CA THR A 723 -32.00 41.21 -19.58
C THR A 723 -31.87 39.84 -20.26
N GLU A 724 -30.69 39.52 -20.81
CA GLU A 724 -30.38 38.18 -21.32
C GLU A 724 -30.55 37.11 -20.22
N LEU A 725 -30.01 37.38 -19.04
CA LEU A 725 -30.11 36.48 -17.89
C LEU A 725 -31.57 36.23 -17.47
N LEU A 726 -32.42 37.27 -17.46
CA LEU A 726 -33.84 37.12 -17.15
C LEU A 726 -34.58 36.29 -18.21
N GLN A 727 -34.30 36.51 -19.49
CA GLN A 727 -34.89 35.71 -20.58
C GLN A 727 -34.46 34.23 -20.48
N HIS A 728 -33.20 33.98 -20.13
CA HIS A 728 -32.71 32.62 -19.90
C HIS A 728 -33.42 31.97 -18.71
N PHE A 729 -33.62 32.70 -17.62
CA PHE A 729 -34.40 32.23 -16.46
C PHE A 729 -35.81 31.79 -16.86
N GLU A 730 -36.55 32.64 -17.57
CA GLU A 730 -37.91 32.32 -18.05
C GLU A 730 -37.91 31.06 -18.94
N LYS A 731 -36.95 30.96 -19.86
CA LYS A 731 -36.81 29.79 -20.73
C LYS A 731 -36.57 28.50 -19.95
N VAL A 732 -35.71 28.52 -18.92
CA VAL A 732 -35.43 27.33 -18.09
C VAL A 732 -36.64 26.95 -17.24
N GLN A 733 -37.33 27.93 -16.64
CA GLN A 733 -38.54 27.66 -15.85
C GLN A 733 -39.68 27.09 -16.71
N ASN A 734 -39.87 27.59 -17.94
CA ASN A 734 -40.84 27.04 -18.88
C ASN A 734 -40.53 25.57 -19.23
N LYS A 735 -39.25 25.22 -19.43
CA LYS A 735 -38.85 23.81 -19.65
C LYS A 735 -39.20 22.92 -18.45
N HIS A 736 -39.02 23.41 -17.22
CA HIS A 736 -39.42 22.67 -16.01
C HIS A 736 -40.93 22.48 -15.92
N LEU A 737 -41.71 23.51 -16.27
CA LEU A 737 -43.17 23.44 -16.32
C LEU A 737 -43.64 22.39 -17.36
N GLU A 738 -43.09 22.44 -18.57
CA GLU A 738 -43.38 21.45 -19.63
C GLU A 738 -43.03 20.02 -19.18
N ALA A 739 -41.85 19.82 -18.59
CA ALA A 739 -41.41 18.50 -18.11
C ALA A 739 -42.31 17.95 -16.99
N ARG A 740 -42.83 18.81 -16.10
CA ARG A 740 -43.80 18.42 -15.06
C ARG A 740 -45.14 18.03 -15.68
N HIS A 741 -45.67 18.81 -16.61
CA HIS A 741 -46.92 18.47 -17.30
C HIS A 741 -46.82 17.17 -18.10
N GLN A 742 -45.69 16.91 -18.76
CA GLN A 742 -45.44 15.64 -19.45
C GLN A 742 -45.38 14.44 -18.49
N ARG A 743 -44.81 14.61 -17.29
CA ARG A 743 -44.79 13.57 -16.24
C ARG A 743 -46.18 13.30 -15.67
N ALA A 744 -46.95 14.35 -15.38
CA ALA A 744 -48.33 14.23 -14.90
C ALA A 744 -49.23 13.52 -15.93
N GLY A 745 -49.14 13.90 -17.21
CA GLY A 745 -49.90 13.27 -18.28
C GLY A 745 -49.53 11.80 -18.55
N ARG A 746 -48.27 11.41 -18.33
CA ARG A 746 -47.85 9.99 -18.39
C ARG A 746 -48.36 9.18 -17.20
N ALA A 747 -48.39 9.75 -16.00
CA ALA A 747 -48.93 9.09 -14.81
C ALA A 747 -50.44 8.82 -14.97
N GLU A 748 -51.20 9.81 -15.46
CA GLU A 748 -52.63 9.66 -15.75
C GLU A 748 -52.93 8.62 -16.85
N GLN A 749 -52.05 8.48 -17.85
CA GLN A 749 -52.19 7.44 -18.89
C GLN A 749 -51.88 6.02 -18.38
N LEU A 750 -50.95 5.87 -17.43
CA LEU A 750 -50.63 4.59 -16.80
C LEU A 750 -51.76 4.16 -15.86
N ASP A 751 -52.31 5.07 -15.05
CA ASP A 751 -53.47 4.76 -14.19
C ASP A 751 -54.71 4.40 -15.01
N ARG A 752 -54.94 5.04 -16.16
CA ARG A 752 -56.03 4.63 -17.08
C ARG A 752 -55.83 3.25 -17.72
N ARG A 753 -54.59 2.74 -17.83
CA ARG A 753 -54.31 1.38 -18.33
C ARG A 753 -54.35 0.30 -17.26
N VAL A 754 -54.31 0.66 -15.97
CA VAL A 754 -54.43 -0.27 -14.84
C VAL A 754 -55.90 -0.43 -14.41
N VAL A 755 -56.76 0.51 -14.81
CA VAL A 755 -58.21 0.52 -14.52
C VAL A 755 -59.07 -0.04 -15.68
N LEU A 756 -58.45 -0.37 -16.83
CA LEU A 756 -59.06 -1.09 -17.96
C LEU A 756 -58.46 -2.50 -18.04
#